data_AF-A0A2N6FXJ3-F1
#
_entry.id   AF-A0A2N6FXJ3-F1
#
_cell.length_a   1.000
_cell.length_b   1.000
_cell.length_c   1.000
_cell.angle_alpha   90.00
_cell.angle_beta   90.00
_cell.angle_gamma   90.00
#
_symmetry.space_group_name_H-M   'P 1'
#
loop_
_entity.id
_entity.type
_entity.pdbx_description
1 polymer ?
#
loop_
_entity_poly.entity_id
_entity_poly.type
_entity_poly.pdbx_seq_one_letter_code
_entity_poly.pdbx_strand_id
1 'polypeptide(L)'
;MKKILLILLLTDFLFSQEPKLDCYKINQFKEADILKCLKLDPYKIRYLDNPSIKTQQLVAELNPSAAANEIKNIDFNVAENIFKYADHIELKNFKEPSPKIELLAVKYLKKPFKYYSNPTKEAQLLAIEKNVNNIFNIKNPSKEVIKKAIEKNYRIVTRLTLNNEMKLFAIKQNLKVFNLITLDKKSQDYFFKTTKFLDKDLAHDKKLELLKKYPFCIKYIKNPTEEEQLIAINSNSYALNYIKTPVSEKIKLTAIKRSPNVFKQIKNPSFELQKEAVKANAKNIQYIKEQKEELQILAVQSDGYAIEYIENPSLKVEEISLRETRTHSVSHIKKPNLALLERYISIYPKEQEYVTNYMPIEVSKILLKYNGALYEAENYNKAIQTDEIRKIAIKQYPKAIFNMENPSLELITFALKQENIKGDFLTNPTKENLEEAVTKSYWAIAFVENPSDELKKIAVESNNRAINFIKNPSKELLKIAKKDTFNIYDIKKLSEDEIIKFSLKNPKVFDYIRINKYSKKFKKSALKNNGLLIKDINYQSEELQLIAVTQNPDAVKLIKKPTKKTIHKALSLDGNLINKIYPLASTITLFEAIQNNKSLWANLKDTSKIDSKTADIALKQKGTSLKMLQSKDIKEQLEAIKKAPWGIRFLKDQPRELCLEAIRLEPALIIVIKNPSEELQVEVVKQDANSLIYLKNPSEVVKLEAIKKNPLVISLINSPSKELQHEAINQNPKSLLSIAYPDIEVQNLALKKDKTVDKYKFINY
;
A
#
# COMPACT_ATOMS: atom_id res chain seq x y z
N MET A 1 42.59 -85.23 -30.96
CA MET A 1 41.92 -84.10 -30.27
C MET A 1 42.63 -82.76 -30.44
N LYS A 2 43.88 -82.54 -29.98
CA LYS A 2 44.56 -81.21 -30.12
C LYS A 2 44.65 -80.68 -31.56
N LYS A 3 44.92 -81.54 -32.56
CA LYS A 3 44.91 -81.16 -33.99
C LYS A 3 43.50 -80.80 -34.51
N ILE A 4 42.47 -81.50 -34.04
CA ILE A 4 41.07 -81.23 -34.42
C ILE A 4 40.61 -79.91 -33.81
N LEU A 5 41.00 -79.63 -32.56
CA LEU A 5 40.70 -78.39 -31.87
C LEU A 5 41.44 -77.19 -32.50
N LEU A 6 42.66 -77.40 -32.99
CA LEU A 6 43.42 -76.41 -33.76
C LEU A 6 42.78 -76.14 -35.13
N ILE A 7 42.30 -77.18 -35.82
CA ILE A 7 41.56 -77.02 -37.09
C ILE A 7 40.27 -76.23 -36.85
N LEU A 8 39.48 -76.56 -35.83
CA LEU A 8 38.25 -75.82 -35.48
C LEU A 8 38.52 -74.34 -35.20
N LEU A 9 39.59 -74.01 -34.46
CA LEU A 9 40.02 -72.62 -34.22
C LEU A 9 40.48 -71.90 -35.50
N LEU A 10 41.06 -72.61 -36.46
CA LEU A 10 41.52 -72.07 -37.75
C LEU A 10 40.37 -71.95 -38.78
N THR A 11 39.29 -72.73 -38.66
CA THR A 11 38.22 -72.86 -39.67
C THR A 11 36.89 -72.21 -39.31
N ASP A 12 36.81 -71.39 -38.25
CA ASP A 12 35.61 -70.62 -37.87
C ASP A 12 35.23 -69.51 -38.88
N PHE A 13 35.26 -69.82 -40.18
CA PHE A 13 34.72 -69.01 -41.26
C PHE A 13 33.50 -69.67 -41.93
N LEU A 14 33.20 -70.95 -41.68
CA LEU A 14 32.18 -71.65 -42.48
C LEU A 14 30.82 -71.89 -41.82
N PHE A 15 30.67 -71.76 -40.49
CA PHE A 15 29.35 -71.79 -39.84
C PHE A 15 29.38 -71.02 -38.51
N SER A 16 28.71 -69.87 -38.41
CA SER A 16 28.45 -69.29 -37.08
C SER A 16 27.13 -68.52 -37.02
N GLN A 17 26.05 -69.24 -36.70
CA GLN A 17 25.18 -68.83 -35.61
C GLN A 17 25.77 -69.52 -34.37
N GLU A 18 26.53 -68.76 -33.57
CA GLU A 18 27.24 -69.13 -32.32
C GLU A 18 28.03 -70.46 -32.29
N PRO A 19 29.31 -70.39 -31.87
CA PRO A 19 29.79 -71.43 -30.96
C PRO A 19 30.44 -70.81 -29.72
N LYS A 20 29.84 -71.12 -28.57
CA LYS A 20 30.51 -71.21 -27.27
C LYS A 20 31.59 -72.30 -27.35
N LEU A 21 32.69 -72.05 -28.04
CA LEU A 21 33.92 -72.82 -27.84
C LEU A 21 34.50 -72.35 -26.51
N ASP A 22 34.30 -73.17 -25.48
CA ASP A 22 34.87 -73.08 -24.14
C ASP A 22 36.17 -72.24 -24.07
N CYS A 23 36.06 -71.03 -23.52
CA CYS A 23 37.15 -70.10 -23.25
C CYS A 23 38.32 -70.75 -22.48
N TYR A 24 38.06 -71.84 -21.74
CA TYR A 24 39.07 -72.63 -21.06
C TYR A 24 40.02 -73.43 -21.97
N LYS A 25 39.71 -73.63 -23.25
CA LYS A 25 40.51 -74.49 -24.14
C LYS A 25 41.62 -73.75 -24.88
N ILE A 26 41.48 -72.45 -25.16
CA ILE A 26 42.48 -71.71 -25.94
C ILE A 26 43.77 -71.51 -25.14
N ASN A 27 43.67 -71.31 -23.82
CA ASN A 27 44.82 -71.21 -22.92
C ASN A 27 45.64 -72.52 -22.80
N GLN A 28 45.13 -73.66 -23.30
CA GLN A 28 45.81 -74.97 -23.25
C GLN A 28 46.72 -75.24 -24.45
N PHE A 29 46.73 -74.34 -25.45
CA PHE A 29 47.58 -74.47 -26.63
C PHE A 29 48.97 -73.88 -26.39
N LYS A 30 49.94 -74.36 -27.16
CA LYS A 30 51.30 -73.77 -27.16
C LYS A 30 51.21 -72.36 -27.74
N GLU A 31 52.02 -71.44 -27.21
CA GLU A 31 52.05 -70.04 -27.65
C GLU A 31 52.22 -69.90 -29.17
N ALA A 32 53.03 -70.77 -29.81
CA ALA A 32 53.21 -70.78 -31.27
C ALA A 32 51.92 -71.04 -32.06
N ASP A 33 51.00 -71.85 -31.53
CA ASP A 33 49.71 -72.14 -32.17
C ASP A 33 48.71 -71.00 -31.95
N ILE A 34 48.71 -70.40 -30.74
CA ILE A 34 47.93 -69.21 -30.42
C ILE A 34 48.30 -68.04 -31.36
N LEU A 35 49.60 -67.81 -31.57
CA LEU A 35 50.08 -66.76 -32.47
C LEU A 35 49.66 -66.98 -33.93
N LYS A 36 49.58 -68.24 -34.41
CA LYS A 36 49.07 -68.53 -35.76
C LYS A 36 47.59 -68.20 -35.90
N CYS A 37 46.78 -68.53 -34.88
CA CYS A 37 45.35 -68.21 -34.89
C CYS A 37 45.10 -66.70 -34.91
N LEU A 38 45.84 -65.94 -34.10
CA LEU A 38 45.68 -64.48 -34.03
C LEU A 38 46.16 -63.74 -35.29
N LYS A 39 47.04 -64.36 -36.10
CA LYS A 39 47.40 -63.82 -37.43
C LYS A 39 46.26 -63.90 -38.44
N LEU A 40 45.35 -64.86 -38.28
CA LEU A 40 44.18 -64.99 -39.15
C LEU A 40 43.03 -64.10 -38.67
N ASP A 41 42.81 -64.04 -37.35
CA ASP A 41 41.78 -63.19 -36.75
C ASP A 41 42.24 -62.62 -35.40
N PRO A 42 42.69 -61.35 -35.37
CA PRO A 42 43.13 -60.68 -34.15
C PRO A 42 42.05 -60.54 -33.07
N TYR A 43 40.74 -60.55 -33.40
CA TYR A 43 39.66 -60.41 -32.41
C TYR A 43 39.49 -61.66 -31.54
N LYS A 44 40.09 -62.79 -31.91
CA LYS A 44 40.09 -64.01 -31.08
C LYS A 44 40.86 -63.84 -29.77
N ILE A 45 41.61 -62.76 -29.60
CA ILE A 45 42.30 -62.46 -28.33
C ILE A 45 41.32 -62.32 -27.15
N ARG A 46 40.06 -61.95 -27.39
CA ARG A 46 39.02 -61.83 -26.35
C ARG A 46 38.72 -63.13 -25.60
N TYR A 47 39.10 -64.26 -26.19
CA TYR A 47 38.92 -65.59 -25.63
C TYR A 47 40.14 -66.07 -24.83
N LEU A 48 41.21 -65.27 -24.73
CA LEU A 48 42.39 -65.56 -23.93
C LEU A 48 42.29 -64.89 -22.57
N ASP A 49 42.54 -65.66 -21.51
CA ASP A 49 42.70 -65.09 -20.17
C ASP A 49 44.18 -64.77 -19.95
N ASN A 50 44.49 -63.49 -19.71
CA ASN A 50 45.85 -62.99 -19.49
C ASN A 50 46.86 -63.38 -20.60
N PRO A 51 46.67 -62.92 -21.85
CA PRO A 51 47.58 -63.21 -22.96
C PRO A 51 49.03 -62.78 -22.64
N SER A 52 50.01 -63.56 -23.10
CA SER A 52 51.44 -63.24 -22.94
C SER A 52 51.79 -61.90 -23.60
N ILE A 53 52.87 -61.24 -23.17
CA ILE A 53 53.33 -59.97 -23.77
C ILE A 53 53.52 -60.13 -25.28
N LYS A 54 54.10 -61.24 -25.73
CA LYS A 54 54.31 -61.56 -27.15
C LYS A 54 52.99 -61.69 -27.93
N THR A 55 51.97 -62.26 -27.29
CA THR A 55 50.62 -62.38 -27.85
C THR A 55 49.94 -61.02 -27.95
N GLN A 56 50.07 -60.19 -26.92
CA GLN A 56 49.55 -58.81 -26.91
C GLN A 56 50.24 -57.94 -27.97
N GLN A 57 51.57 -58.04 -28.12
CA GLN A 57 52.36 -57.32 -29.13
C GLN A 57 51.89 -57.64 -30.54
N LEU A 58 51.74 -58.93 -30.87
CA LEU A 58 51.27 -59.35 -32.19
C LEU A 58 49.90 -58.75 -32.53
N VAL A 59 48.96 -58.79 -31.59
CA VAL A 59 47.61 -58.25 -31.84
C VAL A 59 47.62 -56.73 -31.96
N ALA A 60 48.45 -56.02 -31.17
CA ALA A 60 48.62 -54.59 -31.30
C ALA A 60 49.25 -54.17 -32.63
N GLU A 61 50.12 -55.00 -33.22
CA GLU A 61 50.70 -54.77 -34.55
C GLU A 61 49.69 -55.05 -35.69
N LEU A 62 48.90 -56.12 -35.57
CA LEU A 62 47.94 -56.52 -36.60
C LEU A 62 46.67 -55.68 -36.59
N ASN A 63 46.10 -55.42 -35.40
CA ASN A 63 44.87 -54.67 -35.22
C ASN A 63 44.87 -53.95 -33.86
N PRO A 64 45.37 -52.70 -33.83
CA PRO A 64 45.41 -51.87 -32.62
C PRO A 64 44.04 -51.71 -31.94
N SER A 65 42.95 -51.63 -32.70
CA SER A 65 41.59 -51.47 -32.15
C SER A 65 41.11 -52.74 -31.45
N ALA A 66 41.40 -53.92 -32.01
CA ALA A 66 41.13 -55.19 -31.34
C ALA A 66 41.97 -55.30 -30.05
N ALA A 67 43.24 -54.91 -30.09
CA ALA A 67 44.11 -54.88 -28.91
C ALA A 67 43.56 -53.94 -27.81
N ALA A 68 43.10 -52.75 -28.19
CA ALA A 68 42.57 -51.75 -27.26
C ALA A 68 41.28 -52.20 -26.55
N ASN A 69 40.38 -52.87 -27.28
CA ASN A 69 39.04 -53.18 -26.80
C ASN A 69 38.93 -54.55 -26.11
N GLU A 70 39.68 -55.54 -26.59
CA GLU A 70 39.50 -56.94 -26.19
C GLU A 70 40.53 -57.40 -25.15
N ILE A 71 41.71 -56.77 -25.08
CA ILE A 71 42.75 -57.16 -24.12
C ILE A 71 42.45 -56.56 -22.76
N LYS A 72 42.33 -57.42 -21.75
CA LYS A 72 42.38 -57.02 -20.34
C LYS A 72 43.83 -57.09 -19.85
N ASN A 73 44.24 -56.16 -18.98
CA ASN A 73 45.58 -56.09 -18.40
C ASN A 73 46.70 -55.88 -19.43
N ILE A 74 46.53 -54.92 -20.35
CA ILE A 74 47.54 -54.58 -21.37
C ILE A 74 48.88 -54.23 -20.70
N ASP A 75 49.98 -54.85 -21.19
CA ASP A 75 51.34 -54.58 -20.73
C ASP A 75 51.87 -53.22 -21.22
N PHE A 76 52.72 -52.58 -20.40
CA PHE A 76 53.29 -51.27 -20.71
C PHE A 76 54.04 -51.23 -22.05
N ASN A 77 54.77 -52.28 -22.39
CA ASN A 77 55.57 -52.33 -23.63
C ASN A 77 54.71 -52.42 -24.90
N VAL A 78 53.41 -52.72 -24.76
CA VAL A 78 52.45 -52.83 -25.87
C VAL A 78 51.66 -51.53 -26.03
N ALA A 79 51.52 -50.76 -24.94
CA ALA A 79 50.67 -49.59 -24.84
C ALA A 79 50.91 -48.54 -25.93
N GLU A 80 52.18 -48.23 -26.26
CA GLU A 80 52.51 -47.15 -27.20
C GLU A 80 51.98 -47.42 -28.61
N ASN A 81 52.12 -48.65 -29.13
CA ASN A 81 51.59 -49.02 -30.44
C ASN A 81 50.05 -48.90 -30.47
N ILE A 82 49.38 -49.32 -29.40
CA ILE A 82 47.92 -49.22 -29.31
C ILE A 82 47.49 -47.75 -29.28
N PHE A 83 48.09 -46.91 -28.43
CA PHE A 83 47.75 -45.50 -28.34
C PHE A 83 47.96 -44.72 -29.64
N LYS A 84 48.97 -45.10 -30.45
CA LYS A 84 49.30 -44.39 -31.69
C LYS A 84 48.28 -44.64 -32.81
N TYR A 85 47.65 -45.81 -32.84
CA TYR A 85 46.88 -46.25 -34.00
C TYR A 85 45.43 -46.67 -33.70
N ALA A 86 45.03 -46.83 -32.43
CA ALA A 86 43.65 -47.12 -32.07
C ALA A 86 42.80 -45.85 -31.98
N ASP A 87 41.59 -45.87 -32.55
CA ASP A 87 40.65 -44.74 -32.51
C ASP A 87 40.12 -44.46 -31.10
N HIS A 88 39.97 -45.52 -30.30
CA HIS A 88 39.46 -45.47 -28.95
C HIS A 88 40.19 -46.49 -28.06
N ILE A 89 40.60 -46.05 -26.87
CA ILE A 89 41.19 -46.90 -25.83
C ILE A 89 40.77 -46.39 -24.46
N GLU A 90 40.37 -47.30 -23.58
CA GLU A 90 40.01 -46.99 -22.21
C GLU A 90 41.14 -47.36 -21.26
N LEU A 91 41.58 -46.41 -20.44
CA LEU A 91 42.66 -46.60 -19.46
C LEU A 91 42.38 -47.73 -18.45
N LYS A 92 41.12 -48.11 -18.26
CA LYS A 92 40.71 -49.23 -17.39
C LYS A 92 41.21 -50.61 -17.87
N ASN A 93 41.57 -50.73 -19.15
CA ASN A 93 42.02 -51.99 -19.74
C ASN A 93 43.50 -52.30 -19.44
N PHE A 94 44.24 -51.34 -18.84
CA PHE A 94 45.61 -51.53 -18.38
C PHE A 94 45.64 -52.07 -16.95
N LYS A 95 46.64 -52.91 -16.65
CA LYS A 95 46.90 -53.42 -15.30
C LYS A 95 47.48 -52.27 -14.46
N GLU A 96 46.65 -51.64 -13.63
CA GLU A 96 46.96 -50.41 -12.87
C GLU A 96 47.72 -49.39 -13.72
N PRO A 97 47.04 -48.50 -14.47
CA PRO A 97 47.72 -47.58 -15.39
C PRO A 97 48.79 -46.77 -14.64
N SER A 98 50.03 -47.18 -14.82
CA SER A 98 51.19 -46.56 -14.19
C SER A 98 51.31 -45.11 -14.67
N PRO A 99 52.05 -44.24 -13.95
CA PRO A 99 52.30 -42.87 -14.40
C PRO A 99 52.78 -42.79 -15.87
N LYS A 100 53.55 -43.78 -16.32
CA LYS A 100 54.04 -43.87 -17.70
C LYS A 100 52.92 -44.12 -18.73
N ILE A 101 51.92 -44.96 -18.41
CA ILE A 101 50.75 -45.21 -19.28
C ILE A 101 49.91 -43.93 -19.40
N GLU A 102 49.70 -43.23 -18.30
CA GLU A 102 48.93 -41.99 -18.31
C GLU A 102 49.60 -40.92 -19.18
N LEU A 103 50.94 -40.79 -19.12
CA LEU A 103 51.69 -39.88 -19.98
C LEU A 103 51.60 -40.25 -21.46
N LEU A 104 51.68 -41.54 -21.81
CA LEU A 104 51.44 -42.02 -23.17
C LEU A 104 50.02 -41.70 -23.65
N ALA A 105 49.03 -41.90 -22.78
CA ALA A 105 47.64 -41.55 -23.09
C ALA A 105 47.50 -40.06 -23.39
N VAL A 106 48.15 -39.18 -22.63
CA VAL A 106 48.16 -37.73 -22.91
C VAL A 106 48.86 -37.41 -24.22
N LYS A 107 49.97 -38.09 -24.55
CA LYS A 107 50.72 -37.89 -25.81
C LYS A 107 49.84 -38.11 -27.03
N TYR A 108 49.08 -39.21 -27.08
CA TYR A 108 48.35 -39.60 -28.28
C TYR A 108 46.86 -39.25 -28.26
N LEU A 109 46.18 -39.31 -27.11
CA LEU A 109 44.73 -39.11 -27.06
C LEU A 109 44.32 -37.63 -27.03
N LYS A 110 43.13 -37.35 -27.58
CA LYS A 110 42.47 -36.04 -27.51
C LYS A 110 41.78 -35.80 -26.16
N LYS A 111 41.23 -36.85 -25.53
CA LYS A 111 40.49 -36.80 -24.25
C LYS A 111 41.00 -37.89 -23.29
N PRO A 112 42.26 -37.81 -22.82
CA PRO A 112 42.95 -38.94 -22.17
C PRO A 112 42.25 -39.46 -20.90
N PHE A 113 41.48 -38.61 -20.19
CA PHE A 113 40.94 -38.96 -18.87
C PHE A 113 39.41 -39.03 -18.80
N LYS A 114 38.71 -39.01 -19.94
CA LYS A 114 37.23 -38.95 -19.98
C LYS A 114 36.54 -40.04 -19.13
N TYR A 115 37.12 -41.24 -19.08
CA TYR A 115 36.59 -42.41 -18.36
C TYR A 115 37.55 -42.91 -17.26
N TYR A 116 38.50 -42.08 -16.83
CA TYR A 116 39.51 -42.45 -15.85
C TYR A 116 39.47 -41.53 -14.63
N SER A 117 39.28 -42.11 -13.45
CA SER A 117 38.84 -41.36 -12.27
C SER A 117 39.96 -40.59 -11.56
N ASN A 118 41.20 -41.12 -11.54
CA ASN A 118 42.29 -40.62 -10.70
C ASN A 118 43.66 -40.57 -11.41
N PRO A 119 43.83 -39.76 -12.46
CA PRO A 119 45.15 -39.54 -13.09
C PRO A 119 46.16 -38.93 -12.12
N THR A 120 47.43 -39.30 -12.27
CA THR A 120 48.54 -38.66 -11.58
C THR A 120 48.60 -37.18 -11.89
N LYS A 121 49.10 -36.40 -10.92
CA LYS A 121 49.25 -34.95 -11.04
C LYS A 121 50.09 -34.54 -12.27
N GLU A 122 51.15 -35.29 -12.56
CA GLU A 122 52.03 -35.06 -13.72
C GLU A 122 51.27 -35.20 -15.04
N ALA A 123 50.52 -36.29 -15.19
CA ALA A 123 49.72 -36.54 -16.39
C ALA A 123 48.57 -35.51 -16.54
N GLN A 124 47.96 -35.08 -15.43
CA GLN A 124 46.99 -33.98 -15.45
C GLN A 124 47.61 -32.67 -15.96
N LEU A 125 48.77 -32.27 -15.44
CA LEU A 125 49.45 -31.04 -15.86
C LEU A 125 49.82 -31.07 -17.35
N LEU A 126 50.36 -32.20 -17.82
CA LEU A 126 50.68 -32.37 -19.24
C LEU A 126 49.43 -32.29 -20.12
N ALA A 127 48.29 -32.84 -19.67
CA ALA A 127 47.04 -32.77 -20.42
C ALA A 127 46.51 -31.34 -20.57
N ILE A 128 46.65 -30.51 -19.53
CA ILE A 128 46.34 -29.07 -19.57
C ILE A 128 47.30 -28.32 -20.49
N GLU A 129 48.59 -28.67 -20.46
CA GLU A 129 49.60 -28.05 -21.31
C GLU A 129 49.28 -28.28 -22.80
N LYS A 130 48.90 -29.51 -23.17
CA LYS A 130 48.48 -29.85 -24.54
C LYS A 130 47.17 -29.16 -24.94
N ASN A 131 46.15 -29.17 -24.07
CA ASN A 131 44.86 -28.52 -24.33
C ASN A 131 44.15 -28.20 -23.01
N VAL A 132 43.97 -26.91 -22.72
CA VAL A 132 43.33 -26.43 -21.49
C VAL A 132 41.91 -26.99 -21.28
N ASN A 133 41.18 -27.30 -22.35
CA ASN A 133 39.81 -27.87 -22.25
C ASN A 133 39.79 -29.29 -21.68
N ASN A 134 40.94 -29.97 -21.56
CA ASN A 134 41.03 -31.25 -20.87
C ASN A 134 40.64 -31.16 -19.39
N ILE A 135 40.70 -29.96 -18.78
CA ILE A 135 40.27 -29.73 -17.39
C ILE A 135 38.84 -30.25 -17.14
N PHE A 136 37.95 -30.14 -18.12
CA PHE A 136 36.55 -30.56 -17.99
C PHE A 136 36.36 -32.09 -18.03
N ASN A 137 37.39 -32.83 -18.47
CA ASN A 137 37.39 -34.29 -18.51
C ASN A 137 38.13 -34.91 -17.32
N ILE A 138 38.74 -34.10 -16.44
CA ILE A 138 39.43 -34.58 -15.24
C ILE A 138 38.42 -34.54 -14.09
N LYS A 139 38.12 -35.70 -13.47
CA LYS A 139 37.07 -35.80 -12.44
C LYS A 139 37.42 -35.04 -11.15
N ASN A 140 38.70 -35.05 -10.75
CA ASN A 140 39.20 -34.40 -9.52
C ASN A 140 40.55 -33.70 -9.78
N PRO A 141 40.57 -32.57 -10.51
CA PRO A 141 41.82 -31.90 -10.84
C PRO A 141 42.49 -31.36 -9.57
N SER A 142 43.80 -31.55 -9.45
CA SER A 142 44.56 -30.99 -8.33
C SER A 142 44.53 -29.46 -8.33
N LYS A 143 44.77 -28.83 -7.17
CA LYS A 143 44.82 -27.36 -7.06
C LYS A 143 45.78 -26.72 -8.08
N GLU A 144 46.94 -27.34 -8.30
CA GLU A 144 47.94 -26.83 -9.23
C GLU A 144 47.50 -26.96 -10.69
N VAL A 145 46.79 -28.05 -11.03
CA VAL A 145 46.22 -28.26 -12.36
C VAL A 145 45.15 -27.21 -12.68
N ILE A 146 44.30 -26.88 -11.70
CA ILE A 146 43.31 -25.80 -11.82
C ILE A 146 44.02 -24.45 -12.04
N LYS A 147 45.06 -24.15 -11.25
CA LYS A 147 45.83 -22.90 -11.40
C LYS A 147 46.46 -22.78 -12.79
N LYS A 148 47.14 -23.84 -13.26
CA LYS A 148 47.75 -23.88 -14.59
C LYS A 148 46.72 -23.71 -15.71
N ALA A 149 45.54 -24.29 -15.55
CA ALA A 149 44.46 -24.15 -16.53
C ALA A 149 43.95 -22.69 -16.59
N ILE A 150 43.78 -22.04 -15.43
CA ILE A 150 43.36 -20.64 -15.33
C ILE A 150 44.40 -19.71 -15.98
N GLU A 151 45.69 -19.95 -15.77
CA GLU A 151 46.79 -19.19 -16.39
C GLU A 151 46.74 -19.26 -17.92
N LYS A 152 46.44 -20.44 -18.50
CA LYS A 152 46.28 -20.60 -19.95
C LYS A 152 45.03 -19.93 -20.49
N ASN A 153 43.90 -20.03 -19.78
CA ASN A 153 42.64 -19.46 -20.23
C ASN A 153 41.73 -19.13 -19.04
N TYR A 154 41.74 -17.86 -18.63
CA TYR A 154 40.92 -17.39 -17.51
C TYR A 154 39.42 -17.59 -17.70
N ARG A 155 38.89 -17.76 -18.92
CA ARG A 155 37.43 -17.92 -19.16
C ARG A 155 36.90 -19.27 -18.69
N ILE A 156 37.76 -20.27 -18.49
CA ILE A 156 37.34 -21.60 -18.01
C ILE A 156 36.66 -21.55 -16.64
N VAL A 157 36.93 -20.51 -15.84
CA VAL A 157 36.32 -20.28 -14.52
C VAL A 157 34.80 -20.24 -14.57
N THR A 158 34.21 -19.86 -15.70
CA THR A 158 32.74 -19.84 -15.91
C THR A 158 32.11 -21.24 -15.94
N ARG A 159 32.93 -22.27 -16.20
CA ARG A 159 32.51 -23.66 -16.37
C ARG A 159 33.07 -24.57 -15.27
N LEU A 160 33.82 -24.02 -14.31
CA LEU A 160 34.42 -24.76 -13.21
C LEU A 160 33.78 -24.36 -11.88
N THR A 161 33.48 -25.35 -11.04
CA THR A 161 33.12 -25.11 -9.65
C THR A 161 34.38 -24.83 -8.85
N LEU A 162 34.67 -23.55 -8.63
CA LEU A 162 35.86 -23.10 -7.90
C LEU A 162 35.53 -22.76 -6.45
N ASN A 163 36.41 -23.15 -5.53
CA ASN A 163 36.40 -22.61 -4.18
C ASN A 163 36.93 -21.15 -4.18
N ASN A 164 36.75 -20.44 -3.07
CA ASN A 164 37.15 -19.03 -2.98
C ASN A 164 38.65 -18.81 -3.19
N GLU A 165 39.51 -19.73 -2.75
CA GLU A 165 40.95 -19.66 -2.98
C GLU A 165 41.29 -19.58 -4.48
N MET A 166 40.70 -20.48 -5.29
CA MET A 166 40.92 -20.51 -6.74
C MET A 166 40.27 -19.34 -7.46
N LYS A 167 39.09 -18.89 -7.00
CA LYS A 167 38.45 -17.67 -7.52
C LYS A 167 39.35 -16.45 -7.34
N LEU A 168 39.94 -16.29 -6.15
CA LEU A 168 40.88 -15.20 -5.85
C LEU A 168 42.14 -15.29 -6.71
N PHE A 169 42.68 -16.49 -6.89
CA PHE A 169 43.81 -16.71 -7.81
C PHE A 169 43.47 -16.27 -9.24
N ALA A 170 42.32 -16.68 -9.77
CA ALA A 170 41.89 -16.31 -11.12
C ALA A 170 41.73 -14.79 -11.30
N ILE A 171 41.18 -14.10 -10.30
CA ILE A 171 41.04 -12.65 -10.32
C ILE A 171 42.42 -11.97 -10.36
N LYS A 172 43.38 -12.45 -9.58
CA LYS A 172 44.76 -11.91 -9.60
C LYS A 172 45.42 -12.05 -10.97
N GLN A 173 45.12 -13.13 -11.69
CA GLN A 173 45.66 -13.36 -13.03
C GLN A 173 44.98 -12.51 -14.11
N ASN A 174 43.65 -12.36 -14.06
CA ASN A 174 42.92 -11.55 -15.01
C ASN A 174 41.67 -10.92 -14.40
N LEU A 175 41.65 -9.59 -14.36
CA LEU A 175 40.58 -8.82 -13.76
C LEU A 175 39.23 -8.94 -14.47
N LYS A 176 39.23 -9.35 -15.74
CA LYS A 176 37.97 -9.66 -16.45
C LYS A 176 37.22 -10.79 -15.76
N VAL A 177 37.91 -11.66 -15.01
CA VAL A 177 37.29 -12.71 -14.19
C VAL A 177 36.34 -12.12 -13.15
N PHE A 178 36.61 -10.93 -12.61
CA PHE A 178 35.73 -10.26 -11.64
C PHE A 178 34.31 -10.04 -12.21
N ASN A 179 34.18 -9.92 -13.53
CA ASN A 179 32.89 -9.82 -14.22
C ASN A 179 32.21 -11.18 -14.47
N LEU A 180 32.96 -12.27 -14.41
CA LEU A 180 32.50 -13.62 -14.76
C LEU A 180 32.10 -14.46 -13.54
N ILE A 181 32.57 -14.11 -12.34
CA ILE A 181 32.31 -14.88 -11.12
C ILE A 181 31.82 -14.00 -9.97
N THR A 182 31.09 -14.60 -9.04
CA THR A 182 30.71 -13.98 -7.77
C THR A 182 31.56 -14.51 -6.63
N LEU A 183 32.01 -13.58 -5.78
CA LEU A 183 32.65 -13.86 -4.50
C LEU A 183 31.64 -13.59 -3.39
N ASP A 184 31.68 -14.36 -2.31
CA ASP A 184 30.97 -14.00 -1.08
C ASP A 184 31.62 -12.76 -0.42
N LYS A 185 30.88 -12.10 0.47
CA LYS A 185 31.31 -10.85 1.13
C LYS A 185 32.63 -10.99 1.88
N LYS A 186 32.89 -12.13 2.54
CA LYS A 186 34.13 -12.35 3.32
C LYS A 186 35.33 -12.48 2.39
N SER A 187 35.17 -13.19 1.28
CA SER A 187 36.23 -13.34 0.26
C SER A 187 36.51 -12.04 -0.48
N GLN A 188 35.49 -11.21 -0.76
CA GLN A 188 35.67 -9.86 -1.32
C GLN A 188 36.51 -8.99 -0.38
N ASP A 189 36.15 -8.94 0.92
CA ASP A 189 36.89 -8.18 1.92
C ASP A 189 38.34 -8.65 2.04
N TYR A 190 38.56 -9.96 2.07
CA TYR A 190 39.90 -10.55 2.09
C TYR A 190 40.70 -10.16 0.85
N PHE A 191 40.11 -10.24 -0.35
CA PHE A 191 40.76 -9.87 -1.61
C PHE A 191 41.26 -8.43 -1.57
N PHE A 192 40.36 -7.47 -1.38
CA PHE A 192 40.70 -6.05 -1.45
C PHE A 192 41.65 -5.64 -0.31
N LYS A 193 41.52 -6.25 0.88
CA LYS A 193 42.42 -5.99 2.01
C LYS A 193 43.85 -6.48 1.74
N THR A 194 44.01 -7.71 1.29
CA THR A 194 45.33 -8.36 1.21
C THR A 194 46.14 -7.92 0.01
N THR A 195 45.47 -7.56 -1.08
CA THR A 195 46.16 -7.24 -2.33
C THR A 195 46.55 -5.77 -2.46
N LYS A 196 45.96 -4.86 -1.66
CA LYS A 196 46.04 -3.40 -1.88
C LYS A 196 45.77 -3.01 -3.34
N PHE A 197 44.99 -3.85 -4.03
CA PHE A 197 44.87 -3.86 -5.48
C PHE A 197 44.31 -2.55 -6.05
N LEU A 198 43.51 -1.83 -5.26
CA LEU A 198 42.91 -0.57 -5.65
C LEU A 198 43.83 0.65 -5.48
N ASP A 199 44.99 0.50 -4.83
CA ASP A 199 45.88 1.62 -4.46
C ASP A 199 47.10 1.78 -5.38
N LYS A 200 47.55 0.74 -6.10
CA LYS A 200 48.84 0.78 -6.81
C LYS A 200 48.84 0.28 -8.25
N ASP A 201 47.92 -0.60 -8.65
CA ASP A 201 48.13 -1.43 -9.85
C ASP A 201 46.99 -1.38 -10.88
N LEU A 202 45.96 -0.55 -10.68
CA LEU A 202 44.77 -0.56 -11.52
C LEU A 202 44.56 0.75 -12.29
N ALA A 203 44.42 0.64 -13.61
CA ALA A 203 44.01 1.75 -14.47
C ALA A 203 42.69 2.37 -13.98
N HIS A 204 42.59 3.70 -14.05
CA HIS A 204 41.49 4.49 -13.50
C HIS A 204 40.11 3.96 -13.92
N ASP A 205 39.88 3.73 -15.21
CA ASP A 205 38.59 3.26 -15.73
C ASP A 205 38.13 1.92 -15.13
N LYS A 206 39.07 0.98 -14.94
CA LYS A 206 38.79 -0.32 -14.33
C LYS A 206 38.48 -0.19 -12.85
N LYS A 207 39.12 0.77 -12.17
CA LYS A 207 38.84 1.08 -10.77
C LYS A 207 37.41 1.62 -10.61
N LEU A 208 36.98 2.49 -11.52
CA LEU A 208 35.60 2.99 -11.56
C LEU A 208 34.58 1.87 -11.86
N GLU A 209 34.87 0.97 -12.80
CA GLU A 209 34.00 -0.19 -13.10
C GLU A 209 33.83 -1.09 -11.86
N LEU A 210 34.91 -1.35 -11.12
CA LEU A 210 34.85 -2.11 -9.87
C LEU A 210 34.04 -1.39 -8.78
N LEU A 211 34.18 -0.08 -8.63
CA LEU A 211 33.40 0.69 -7.66
C LEU A 211 31.91 0.71 -8.00
N LYS A 212 31.55 0.71 -9.29
CA LYS A 212 30.14 0.55 -9.73
C LYS A 212 29.57 -0.80 -9.28
N LYS A 213 30.36 -1.87 -9.37
CA LYS A 213 29.91 -3.24 -9.04
C LYS A 213 29.99 -3.56 -7.54
N TYR A 214 31.01 -3.08 -6.84
CA TYR A 214 31.28 -3.34 -5.42
C TYR A 214 31.55 -2.05 -4.66
N PRO A 215 30.53 -1.22 -4.42
CA PRO A 215 30.72 0.14 -3.90
C PRO A 215 31.41 0.20 -2.53
N PHE A 216 31.29 -0.84 -1.70
CA PHE A 216 31.93 -0.90 -0.38
C PHE A 216 33.45 -1.15 -0.43
N CYS A 217 34.02 -1.47 -1.60
CA CYS A 217 35.47 -1.63 -1.73
C CYS A 217 36.22 -0.29 -1.58
N ILE A 218 35.51 0.84 -1.61
CA ILE A 218 36.08 2.18 -1.39
C ILE A 218 36.84 2.31 -0.06
N LYS A 219 36.52 1.52 0.97
CA LYS A 219 37.29 1.49 2.24
C LYS A 219 38.75 1.05 2.12
N TYR A 220 39.09 0.45 0.99
CA TYR A 220 40.43 -0.03 0.65
C TYR A 220 41.16 0.92 -0.30
N ILE A 221 40.54 2.01 -0.74
CA ILE A 221 41.22 3.05 -1.52
C ILE A 221 41.79 4.08 -0.55
N LYS A 222 43.10 4.30 -0.61
CA LYS A 222 43.76 5.39 0.09
C LYS A 222 43.46 6.69 -0.65
N ASN A 223 42.79 7.62 0.04
CA ASN A 223 42.41 8.94 -0.48
C ASN A 223 41.60 8.88 -1.80
N PRO A 224 40.39 8.30 -1.79
CA PRO A 224 39.57 8.20 -2.99
C PRO A 224 39.22 9.58 -3.54
N THR A 225 39.29 9.76 -4.86
CA THR A 225 38.94 11.04 -5.52
C THR A 225 37.44 11.32 -5.40
N GLU A 226 37.01 12.57 -5.60
CA GLU A 226 35.57 12.89 -5.57
C GLU A 226 34.77 12.07 -6.60
N GLU A 227 35.36 11.79 -7.78
CA GLU A 227 34.74 10.94 -8.80
C GLU A 227 34.54 9.50 -8.30
N GLU A 228 35.58 8.90 -7.71
CA GLU A 228 35.53 7.54 -7.15
C GLU A 228 34.48 7.45 -6.02
N GLN A 229 34.43 8.46 -5.16
CA GLN A 229 33.42 8.60 -4.11
C GLN A 229 32.01 8.69 -4.71
N LEU A 230 31.79 9.56 -5.71
CA LEU A 230 30.49 9.71 -6.37
C LEU A 230 30.04 8.44 -7.07
N ILE A 231 30.93 7.72 -7.74
CA ILE A 231 30.62 6.43 -8.39
C ILE A 231 30.15 5.40 -7.37
N ALA A 232 30.87 5.28 -6.24
CA ALA A 232 30.50 4.35 -5.17
C ALA A 232 29.15 4.73 -4.54
N ILE A 233 28.93 6.01 -4.25
CA ILE A 233 27.68 6.53 -3.68
C ILE A 233 26.50 6.35 -4.64
N ASN A 234 26.70 6.60 -5.94
CA ASN A 234 25.68 6.41 -6.96
C ASN A 234 25.30 4.93 -7.10
N SER A 235 26.25 4.01 -6.94
CA SER A 235 25.95 2.57 -6.91
C SER A 235 25.23 2.17 -5.61
N ASN A 236 25.73 2.60 -4.45
CA ASN A 236 25.07 2.38 -3.17
C ASN A 236 25.43 3.48 -2.16
N SER A 237 24.43 4.27 -1.75
CA SER A 237 24.60 5.41 -0.84
C SER A 237 25.24 5.04 0.50
N TYR A 238 25.07 3.80 0.98
CA TYR A 238 25.69 3.31 2.22
C TYR A 238 27.22 3.16 2.12
N ALA A 239 27.81 3.30 0.93
CA ALA A 239 29.26 3.40 0.74
C ALA A 239 29.85 4.59 1.52
N LEU A 240 29.04 5.60 1.87
CA LEU A 240 29.45 6.74 2.67
C LEU A 240 30.14 6.34 3.98
N ASN A 241 29.68 5.27 4.64
CA ASN A 241 30.27 4.76 5.90
C ASN A 241 31.69 4.22 5.76
N TYR A 242 32.09 3.93 4.53
CA TYR A 242 33.31 3.22 4.21
C TYR A 242 34.39 4.16 3.68
N ILE A 243 34.07 5.44 3.42
CA ILE A 243 35.03 6.46 3.00
C ILE A 243 35.79 6.96 4.24
N LYS A 244 37.12 6.78 4.26
CA LYS A 244 37.98 7.13 5.40
C LYS A 244 38.51 8.56 5.36
N THR A 245 38.37 9.25 4.23
CA THR A 245 38.77 10.65 4.08
C THR A 245 37.60 11.58 4.33
N PRO A 246 37.86 12.87 4.62
CA PRO A 246 36.81 13.88 4.66
C PRO A 246 35.98 13.84 3.36
N VAL A 247 34.67 13.74 3.51
CA VAL A 247 33.71 13.71 2.40
C VAL A 247 33.15 15.11 2.23
N SER A 248 33.15 15.63 0.99
CA SER A 248 32.61 16.96 0.71
C SER A 248 31.09 17.01 0.90
N GLU A 249 30.55 18.20 1.16
CA GLU A 249 29.10 18.43 1.32
C GLU A 249 28.30 17.96 0.11
N LYS A 250 28.85 18.16 -1.11
CA LYS A 250 28.25 17.71 -2.37
C LYS A 250 28.01 16.20 -2.40
N ILE A 251 28.98 15.40 -1.92
CA ILE A 251 28.91 13.94 -1.92
C ILE A 251 27.92 13.45 -0.86
N LYS A 252 27.96 14.05 0.34
CA LYS A 252 26.97 13.78 1.40
C LYS A 252 25.54 14.08 0.91
N LEU A 253 25.34 15.23 0.26
CA LEU A 253 24.04 15.63 -0.30
C LEU A 253 23.58 14.64 -1.38
N THR A 254 24.48 14.19 -2.26
CA THR A 254 24.17 13.18 -3.28
C THR A 254 23.72 11.87 -2.63
N ALA A 255 24.39 11.44 -1.56
CA ALA A 255 24.00 10.23 -0.83
C ALA A 255 22.60 10.37 -0.18
N ILE A 256 22.31 11.51 0.44
CA ILE A 256 20.99 11.80 1.05
C ILE A 256 19.89 11.78 -0.01
N LYS A 257 20.06 12.48 -1.14
CA LYS A 257 19.07 12.55 -2.22
C LYS A 257 18.74 11.17 -2.81
N ARG A 258 19.71 10.27 -2.86
CA ARG A 258 19.52 8.89 -3.35
C ARG A 258 18.90 7.97 -2.31
N SER A 259 19.29 8.09 -1.05
CA SER A 259 18.83 7.23 0.03
C SER A 259 18.77 8.03 1.34
N PRO A 260 17.62 8.65 1.65
CA PRO A 260 17.50 9.58 2.78
C PRO A 260 17.91 8.97 4.12
N ASN A 261 17.71 7.65 4.29
CA ASN A 261 18.06 6.91 5.51
C ASN A 261 19.57 6.82 5.79
N VAL A 262 20.43 7.21 4.84
CA VAL A 262 21.89 7.31 5.07
C VAL A 262 22.24 8.46 6.01
N PHE A 263 21.35 9.45 6.15
CA PHE A 263 21.58 10.64 6.96
C PHE A 263 21.94 10.32 8.42
N LYS A 264 21.35 9.27 9.00
CA LYS A 264 21.65 8.79 10.37
C LYS A 264 23.12 8.46 10.64
N GLN A 265 23.92 8.30 9.58
CA GLN A 265 25.35 7.97 9.64
C GLN A 265 26.25 9.20 9.50
N ILE A 266 25.69 10.35 9.10
CA ILE A 266 26.43 11.59 8.94
C ILE A 266 26.58 12.24 10.32
N LYS A 267 27.81 12.34 10.80
CA LYS A 267 28.13 13.04 12.05
C LYS A 267 28.20 14.54 11.79
N ASN A 268 27.60 15.33 12.68
CA ASN A 268 27.59 16.81 12.65
C ASN A 268 27.20 17.37 11.26
N PRO A 269 26.02 17.02 10.73
CA PRO A 269 25.58 17.51 9.41
C PRO A 269 25.37 19.03 9.44
N SER A 270 25.72 19.70 8.33
CA SER A 270 25.42 21.11 8.12
C SER A 270 23.90 21.35 8.13
N PHE A 271 23.48 22.60 8.36
CA PHE A 271 22.06 22.94 8.36
C PHE A 271 21.38 22.64 7.01
N GLU A 272 22.09 22.83 5.89
CA GLU A 272 21.59 22.48 4.56
C GLU A 272 21.40 20.96 4.39
N LEU A 273 22.34 20.13 4.87
CA LEU A 273 22.16 18.67 4.83
C LEU A 273 21.00 18.21 5.72
N GLN A 274 20.83 18.83 6.88
CA GLN A 274 19.69 18.58 7.77
C GLN A 274 18.37 18.87 7.04
N LYS A 275 18.27 20.04 6.40
CA LYS A 275 17.09 20.47 5.65
C LYS A 275 16.76 19.52 4.49
N GLU A 276 17.76 19.16 3.69
CA GLU A 276 17.57 18.25 2.55
C GLU A 276 17.24 16.81 3.00
N ALA A 277 17.79 16.36 4.13
CA ALA A 277 17.45 15.05 4.70
C ALA A 277 16.00 14.98 5.21
N VAL A 278 15.51 16.05 5.85
CA VAL A 278 14.12 16.15 6.32
C VAL A 278 13.16 16.25 5.15
N LYS A 279 13.45 17.06 4.11
CA LYS A 279 12.62 17.10 2.89
C LYS A 279 12.49 15.74 2.21
N ALA A 280 13.57 14.97 2.18
CA ALA A 280 13.58 13.69 1.48
C ALA A 280 12.94 12.56 2.31
N ASN A 281 12.99 12.65 3.64
CA ASN A 281 12.25 11.79 4.56
C ASN A 281 12.07 12.50 5.91
N ALA A 282 10.84 12.90 6.22
CA ALA A 282 10.51 13.67 7.43
C ALA A 282 10.98 13.00 8.73
N LYS A 283 11.01 11.66 8.77
CA LYS A 283 11.47 10.88 9.94
C LYS A 283 12.94 11.09 10.28
N ASN A 284 13.75 11.63 9.36
CA ASN A 284 15.17 11.92 9.62
C ASN A 284 15.38 13.00 10.69
N ILE A 285 14.35 13.78 11.04
CA ILE A 285 14.42 14.75 12.14
C ILE A 285 14.82 14.11 13.47
N GLN A 286 14.49 12.83 13.69
CA GLN A 286 14.89 12.07 14.88
C GLN A 286 16.42 11.94 15.05
N TYR A 287 17.18 12.10 13.97
CA TYR A 287 18.65 12.00 13.99
C TYR A 287 19.33 13.37 14.10
N ILE A 288 18.55 14.45 14.21
CA ILE A 288 19.04 15.82 14.35
C ILE A 288 19.01 16.18 15.84
N LYS A 289 20.18 16.48 16.41
CA LYS A 289 20.30 16.86 17.83
C LYS A 289 19.64 18.20 18.14
N GLU A 290 19.84 19.20 17.29
CA GLU A 290 19.24 20.53 17.43
C GLU A 290 18.12 20.70 16.39
N GLN A 291 16.90 20.33 16.77
CA GLN A 291 15.73 20.42 15.90
C GLN A 291 15.22 21.86 15.85
N LYS A 292 15.90 22.74 15.11
CA LYS A 292 15.44 24.13 14.93
C LYS A 292 14.01 24.16 14.40
N GLU A 293 13.23 25.18 14.80
CA GLU A 293 11.81 25.29 14.42
C GLU A 293 11.58 25.20 12.90
N GLU A 294 12.47 25.75 12.07
CA GLU A 294 12.39 25.62 10.61
C GLU A 294 12.40 24.16 10.14
N LEU A 295 13.24 23.31 10.76
CA LEU A 295 13.31 21.87 10.43
C LEU A 295 12.09 21.12 10.95
N GLN A 296 11.59 21.50 12.14
CA GLN A 296 10.38 20.94 12.71
C GLN A 296 9.18 21.18 11.79
N ILE A 297 9.00 22.44 11.35
CA ILE A 297 7.94 22.85 10.40
C ILE A 297 8.07 22.04 9.11
N LEU A 298 9.28 21.95 8.55
CA LEU A 298 9.52 21.22 7.31
C LEU A 298 9.18 19.73 7.41
N ALA A 299 9.47 19.11 8.55
CA ALA A 299 9.14 17.71 8.80
C ALA A 299 7.62 17.49 8.81
N VAL A 300 6.88 18.27 9.61
CA VAL A 300 5.43 18.12 9.73
C VAL A 300 4.66 18.54 8.48
N GLN A 301 5.19 19.46 7.67
CA GLN A 301 4.63 19.81 6.35
C GLN A 301 4.78 18.67 5.34
N SER A 302 5.88 17.91 5.41
CA SER A 302 6.10 16.79 4.51
C SER A 302 5.33 15.53 4.94
N ASP A 303 5.23 15.29 6.24
CA ASP A 303 4.48 14.18 6.83
C ASP A 303 4.05 14.60 8.24
N GLY A 304 2.75 14.86 8.44
CA GLY A 304 2.25 15.34 9.73
C GLY A 304 2.48 14.37 10.89
N TYR A 305 2.69 13.06 10.64
CA TYR A 305 3.06 12.08 11.66
C TYR A 305 4.51 12.21 12.13
N ALA A 306 5.34 13.01 11.45
CA ALA A 306 6.72 13.27 11.86
C ALA A 306 6.82 13.96 13.22
N ILE A 307 5.72 14.54 13.71
CA ILE A 307 5.61 15.13 15.06
C ILE A 307 6.03 14.18 16.18
N GLU A 308 5.86 12.87 15.98
CA GLU A 308 6.29 11.82 16.93
C GLU A 308 7.80 11.84 17.21
N TYR A 309 8.56 12.27 16.21
CA TYR A 309 10.02 12.33 16.23
C TYR A 309 10.55 13.70 16.64
N ILE A 310 9.67 14.67 16.91
CA ILE A 310 10.05 16.02 17.31
C ILE A 310 10.08 16.11 18.83
N GLU A 311 11.19 16.62 19.36
CA GLU A 311 11.35 16.91 20.78
C GLU A 311 10.91 18.35 21.05
N ASN A 312 9.97 18.52 22.00
CA ASN A 312 9.42 19.82 22.41
C ASN A 312 8.94 20.67 21.21
N PRO A 313 7.96 20.20 20.43
CA PRO A 313 7.43 20.96 19.30
C PRO A 313 6.84 22.31 19.75
N SER A 314 7.04 23.36 18.96
CA SER A 314 6.35 24.63 19.20
C SER A 314 4.86 24.51 18.88
N LEU A 315 4.02 25.38 19.47
CA LEU A 315 2.57 25.39 19.18
C LEU A 315 2.30 25.45 17.67
N LYS A 316 3.09 26.24 16.93
CA LYS A 316 2.99 26.36 15.48
C LYS A 316 3.26 25.03 14.76
N VAL A 317 4.26 24.27 15.21
CA VAL A 317 4.61 22.95 14.66
C VAL A 317 3.50 21.94 14.93
N GLU A 318 2.95 21.93 16.14
CA GLU A 318 1.83 21.06 16.50
C GLU A 318 0.57 21.38 15.66
N GLU A 319 0.25 22.66 15.47
CA GLU A 319 -0.88 23.10 14.62
C GLU A 319 -0.70 22.67 13.15
N ILE A 320 0.51 22.75 12.61
CA ILE A 320 0.79 22.30 11.24
C ILE A 320 0.64 20.77 11.15
N SER A 321 1.15 20.00 12.11
CA SER A 321 1.00 18.55 12.13
C SER A 321 -0.48 18.11 12.07
N LEU A 322 -1.35 18.77 12.83
CA LEU A 322 -2.78 18.45 12.85
C LEU A 322 -3.48 18.77 11.53
N ARG A 323 -3.11 19.89 10.90
CA ARG A 323 -3.60 20.26 9.57
C ARG A 323 -3.23 19.24 8.50
N GLU A 324 -2.01 18.69 8.55
CA GLU A 324 -1.53 17.74 7.54
C GLU A 324 -2.05 16.30 7.73
N THR A 325 -2.27 15.83 8.96
CA THR A 325 -2.74 14.44 9.22
C THR A 325 -4.25 14.24 9.22
N ARG A 326 -5.01 15.31 9.01
CA ARG A 326 -6.48 15.34 8.87
C ARG A 326 -7.32 14.79 10.01
N THR A 327 -6.76 14.21 11.10
CA THR A 327 -7.45 14.01 12.39
C THR A 327 -6.69 13.24 13.47
N HIS A 328 -5.62 12.47 13.19
CA HIS A 328 -5.09 11.50 14.18
C HIS A 328 -3.71 11.82 14.78
N SER A 329 -3.01 12.89 14.38
CA SER A 329 -1.65 13.12 14.92
C SER A 329 -1.59 13.56 16.37
N VAL A 330 -2.71 13.98 17.01
CA VAL A 330 -2.69 14.38 18.43
C VAL A 330 -2.10 13.28 19.30
N SER A 331 -2.49 12.02 19.07
CA SER A 331 -2.00 10.85 19.82
C SER A 331 -0.50 10.58 19.64
N HIS A 332 0.11 11.14 18.59
CA HIS A 332 1.53 11.04 18.31
C HIS A 332 2.32 12.22 18.90
N ILE A 333 1.66 13.26 19.42
CA ILE A 333 2.33 14.37 20.12
C ILE A 333 2.69 13.89 21.51
N LYS A 334 3.97 13.82 21.86
CA LYS A 334 4.39 13.30 23.19
C LYS A 334 3.84 14.12 24.35
N LYS A 335 3.74 15.45 24.19
CA LYS A 335 3.27 16.38 25.22
C LYS A 335 2.56 17.59 24.58
N PRO A 336 1.32 17.40 24.12
CA PRO A 336 0.59 18.43 23.38
C PRO A 336 0.28 19.64 24.26
N ASN A 337 0.27 20.83 23.66
CA ASN A 337 -0.14 22.05 24.34
C ASN A 337 -1.63 22.00 24.74
N LEU A 338 -1.96 22.44 25.97
CA LEU A 338 -3.34 22.45 26.47
C LEU A 338 -4.30 23.29 25.61
N ALA A 339 -3.85 24.46 25.13
CA ALA A 339 -4.67 25.31 24.26
C ALA A 339 -4.93 24.65 22.90
N LEU A 340 -3.96 23.87 22.42
CA LEU A 340 -4.11 23.08 21.20
C LEU A 340 -5.09 21.93 21.40
N LEU A 341 -4.99 21.20 22.51
CA LEU A 341 -5.93 20.12 22.85
C LEU A 341 -7.35 20.66 23.00
N GLU A 342 -7.52 21.83 23.62
CA GLU A 342 -8.83 22.49 23.73
C GLU A 342 -9.41 22.80 22.36
N ARG A 343 -8.59 23.38 21.48
CA ARG A 343 -8.98 23.69 20.10
C ARG A 343 -9.25 22.43 19.28
N TYR A 344 -8.46 21.37 19.45
CA TYR A 344 -8.64 20.11 18.73
C TYR A 344 -9.95 19.42 19.17
N ILE A 345 -10.22 19.33 20.47
CA ILE A 345 -11.45 18.73 21.01
C ILE A 345 -12.68 19.54 20.60
N SER A 346 -12.58 20.88 20.55
CA SER A 346 -13.70 21.73 20.12
C SER A 346 -14.07 21.49 18.65
N ILE A 347 -13.07 21.24 17.79
CA ILE A 347 -13.24 20.98 16.36
C ILE A 347 -13.69 19.53 16.12
N TYR A 348 -13.09 18.56 16.81
CA TYR A 348 -13.34 17.12 16.63
C TYR A 348 -13.93 16.44 17.88
N PRO A 349 -15.17 16.78 18.26
CA PRO A 349 -15.78 16.27 19.49
C PRO A 349 -15.99 14.74 19.50
N LYS A 350 -15.95 14.07 18.34
CA LYS A 350 -16.04 12.60 18.24
C LYS A 350 -14.71 11.88 18.44
N GLU A 351 -13.59 12.60 18.43
CA GLU A 351 -12.23 12.05 18.46
C GLU A 351 -11.54 12.25 19.82
N GLN A 352 -12.36 12.53 20.84
CA GLN A 352 -11.94 12.78 22.22
C GLN A 352 -11.11 11.64 22.81
N GLU A 353 -11.33 10.39 22.38
CA GLU A 353 -10.56 9.21 22.78
C GLU A 353 -9.05 9.39 22.55
N TYR A 354 -8.62 10.03 21.46
CA TYR A 354 -7.19 10.25 21.20
C TYR A 354 -6.54 11.22 22.19
N VAL A 355 -7.33 12.07 22.83
CA VAL A 355 -6.88 13.01 23.85
C VAL A 355 -6.93 12.39 25.26
N THR A 356 -7.77 11.37 25.48
CA THR A 356 -7.86 10.68 26.79
C THR A 356 -6.56 10.00 27.22
N ASN A 357 -5.66 9.72 26.28
CA ASN A 357 -4.32 9.21 26.56
C ASN A 357 -3.44 10.24 27.31
N TYR A 358 -3.79 11.53 27.27
CA TYR A 358 -3.11 12.60 28.00
C TYR A 358 -3.86 12.88 29.31
N MET A 359 -3.29 12.47 30.44
CA MET A 359 -3.92 12.58 31.76
C MET A 359 -3.56 13.81 32.64
N PRO A 360 -3.63 15.08 32.17
CA PRO A 360 -3.73 16.26 33.05
C PRO A 360 -5.16 16.57 33.54
N ILE A 361 -5.28 17.17 34.73
CA ILE A 361 -6.54 17.73 35.28
C ILE A 361 -7.16 18.72 34.28
N GLU A 362 -6.32 19.47 33.57
CA GLU A 362 -6.70 20.51 32.60
C GLU A 362 -7.32 19.91 31.34
N VAL A 363 -6.83 18.75 30.88
CA VAL A 363 -7.40 18.03 29.73
C VAL A 363 -8.78 17.46 30.08
N SER A 364 -8.93 16.95 31.30
CA SER A 364 -10.24 16.53 31.82
C SER A 364 -11.23 17.68 31.91
N LYS A 365 -10.79 18.88 32.33
CA LYS A 365 -11.63 20.10 32.33
C LYS A 365 -12.07 20.50 30.91
N ILE A 366 -11.17 20.39 29.93
CA ILE A 366 -11.47 20.64 28.51
C ILE A 366 -12.52 19.64 28.00
N LEU A 367 -12.33 18.33 28.23
CA LEU A 367 -13.22 17.29 27.75
C LEU A 367 -14.65 17.45 28.32
N LEU A 368 -14.76 17.80 29.60
CA LEU A 368 -16.05 18.11 30.24
C LEU A 368 -16.77 19.31 29.61
N LYS A 369 -16.03 20.37 29.26
CA LYS A 369 -16.59 21.60 28.67
C LYS A 369 -17.30 21.37 27.32
N TYR A 370 -16.77 20.48 26.47
CA TYR A 370 -17.25 20.31 25.10
C TYR A 370 -18.15 19.08 24.89
N ASN A 371 -18.29 18.17 25.87
CA ASN A 371 -19.18 17.02 25.75
C ASN A 371 -19.75 16.55 27.11
N GLY A 372 -20.92 17.06 27.47
CA GLY A 372 -21.62 16.71 28.73
C GLY A 372 -22.20 15.29 28.80
N ALA A 373 -21.98 14.44 27.78
CA ALA A 373 -22.59 13.11 27.65
C ALA A 373 -21.59 11.94 27.62
N LEU A 374 -20.37 12.13 28.13
CA LEU A 374 -19.27 11.16 28.01
C LEU A 374 -19.21 10.13 29.17
N TYR A 375 -20.37 9.73 29.71
CA TYR A 375 -20.44 8.83 30.88
C TYR A 375 -20.90 7.40 30.56
N GLU A 376 -21.08 7.06 29.28
CA GLU A 376 -21.43 5.69 28.83
C GLU A 376 -20.19 4.84 28.46
N ALA A 377 -18.97 5.40 28.45
CA ALA A 377 -17.76 4.66 28.09
C ALA A 377 -17.04 4.08 29.33
N GLU A 378 -17.00 2.75 29.45
CA GLU A 378 -16.36 1.99 30.54
C GLU A 378 -14.88 2.35 30.81
N ASN A 379 -14.19 3.00 29.87
CA ASN A 379 -12.77 3.37 29.98
C ASN A 379 -12.48 4.66 30.79
N TYR A 380 -13.49 5.48 31.14
CA TYR A 380 -13.27 6.78 31.78
C TYR A 380 -13.08 6.72 33.31
N ASN A 381 -13.48 5.61 33.95
CA ASN A 381 -13.49 5.47 35.41
C ASN A 381 -12.08 5.45 36.06
N LYS A 382 -11.00 5.32 35.29
CA LYS A 382 -9.62 5.43 35.82
C LYS A 382 -9.09 6.88 35.92
N ALA A 383 -9.67 7.85 35.22
CA ALA A 383 -9.09 9.20 35.04
C ALA A 383 -9.62 10.28 36.03
N ILE A 384 -10.69 10.01 36.80
CA ILE A 384 -11.37 11.00 37.64
C ILE A 384 -11.10 10.72 39.14
N GLN A 385 -9.92 11.08 39.63
CA GLN A 385 -9.51 10.84 41.03
C GLN A 385 -9.73 12.03 41.98
N THR A 386 -10.10 13.23 41.51
CA THR A 386 -10.25 14.41 42.39
C THR A 386 -11.70 14.91 42.49
N ASP A 387 -12.12 15.27 43.71
CA ASP A 387 -13.45 15.82 44.00
C ASP A 387 -13.72 17.13 43.25
N GLU A 388 -12.67 17.87 42.88
CA GLU A 388 -12.77 19.11 42.10
C GLU A 388 -13.33 18.87 40.69
N ILE A 389 -12.83 17.85 39.98
CA ILE A 389 -13.33 17.47 38.65
C ILE A 389 -14.76 16.92 38.76
N ARG A 390 -15.05 16.16 39.82
CA ARG A 390 -16.39 15.61 40.10
C ARG A 390 -17.43 16.71 40.33
N LYS A 391 -17.10 17.77 41.09
CA LYS A 391 -17.97 18.94 41.28
C LYS A 391 -18.26 19.67 39.95
N ILE A 392 -17.25 19.84 39.10
CA ILE A 392 -17.41 20.47 37.77
C ILE A 392 -18.35 19.63 36.89
N ALA A 393 -18.16 18.31 36.86
CA ALA A 393 -19.01 17.39 36.11
C ALA A 393 -20.48 17.43 36.60
N ILE A 394 -20.71 17.42 37.91
CA ILE A 394 -22.05 17.53 38.51
C ILE A 394 -22.71 18.88 38.20
N LYS A 395 -21.95 19.98 38.19
CA LYS A 395 -22.47 21.31 37.86
C LYS A 395 -22.99 21.39 36.41
N GLN A 396 -22.33 20.71 35.48
CA GLN A 396 -22.72 20.71 34.06
C GLN A 396 -23.76 19.63 33.74
N TYR A 397 -23.65 18.45 34.35
CA TYR A 397 -24.57 17.33 34.18
C TYR A 397 -24.87 16.71 35.56
N PRO A 398 -25.93 17.16 36.24
CA PRO A 398 -26.23 16.75 37.62
C PRO A 398 -26.30 15.22 37.81
N LYS A 399 -26.83 14.50 36.81
CA LYS A 399 -26.93 13.02 36.82
C LYS A 399 -25.58 12.29 36.77
N ALA A 400 -24.46 12.97 36.57
CA ALA A 400 -23.12 12.36 36.60
C ALA A 400 -22.81 11.67 37.96
N ILE A 401 -23.46 12.11 39.04
CA ILE A 401 -23.31 11.52 40.39
C ILE A 401 -23.62 10.01 40.42
N PHE A 402 -24.55 9.53 39.57
CA PHE A 402 -24.99 8.12 39.56
C PHE A 402 -23.95 7.15 39.02
N ASN A 403 -22.96 7.64 38.27
CA ASN A 403 -21.92 6.82 37.65
C ASN A 403 -20.57 6.97 38.38
N MET A 404 -20.53 7.65 39.53
CA MET A 404 -19.33 7.78 40.35
C MET A 404 -19.21 6.62 41.32
N GLU A 405 -18.06 5.95 41.36
CA GLU A 405 -17.74 5.02 42.45
C GLU A 405 -17.51 5.79 43.75
N ASN A 406 -18.30 5.48 44.79
CA ASN A 406 -18.21 6.02 46.15
C ASN A 406 -18.15 7.57 46.23
N PRO A 407 -19.20 8.31 45.82
CA PRO A 407 -19.24 9.76 45.95
C PRO A 407 -19.37 10.22 47.41
N SER A 408 -18.66 11.29 47.79
CA SER A 408 -18.74 11.86 49.13
C SER A 408 -20.08 12.57 49.40
N LEU A 409 -20.47 12.68 50.67
CA LEU A 409 -21.70 13.36 51.11
C LEU A 409 -21.80 14.81 50.60
N GLU A 410 -20.64 15.48 50.48
CA GLU A 410 -20.54 16.83 49.94
C GLU A 410 -20.90 16.88 48.44
N LEU A 411 -20.46 15.89 47.64
CA LEU A 411 -20.79 15.78 46.22
C LEU A 411 -22.27 15.46 46.00
N ILE A 412 -22.84 14.57 46.83
CA ILE A 412 -24.27 14.21 46.80
C ILE A 412 -25.13 15.44 47.08
N THR A 413 -24.79 16.19 48.14
CA THR A 413 -25.51 17.43 48.51
C THR A 413 -25.38 18.50 47.43
N PHE A 414 -24.21 18.63 46.81
CA PHE A 414 -23.97 19.56 45.71
C PHE A 414 -24.80 19.20 44.46
N ALA A 415 -24.96 17.91 44.16
CA ALA A 415 -25.76 17.40 43.05
C ALA A 415 -27.27 17.63 43.25
N LEU A 416 -27.77 17.36 44.46
CA LEU A 416 -29.18 17.54 44.82
C LEU A 416 -29.64 19.02 44.83
N LYS A 417 -28.70 19.96 45.03
CA LYS A 417 -28.97 21.41 44.93
C LYS A 417 -29.08 21.92 43.50
N GLN A 418 -28.60 21.17 42.50
CA GLN A 418 -28.84 21.49 41.09
C GLN A 418 -30.24 20.97 40.74
N GLU A 419 -31.14 21.83 40.26
CA GLU A 419 -32.62 21.65 40.19
C GLU A 419 -33.16 20.47 39.34
N ASN A 420 -32.40 19.40 39.07
CA ASN A 420 -32.74 18.38 38.07
C ASN A 420 -32.32 16.92 38.39
N ILE A 421 -32.10 16.54 39.65
CA ILE A 421 -31.81 15.13 39.98
C ILE A 421 -32.98 14.46 40.72
N LYS A 422 -33.63 13.54 39.99
CA LYS A 422 -34.57 12.53 40.50
C LYS A 422 -33.83 11.59 41.46
N GLY A 423 -34.41 11.36 42.64
CA GLY A 423 -33.81 10.54 43.68
C GLY A 423 -33.72 9.07 43.31
N ASP A 424 -32.54 8.51 43.54
CA ASP A 424 -32.33 7.11 43.89
C ASP A 424 -31.43 7.11 45.15
N PHE A 425 -31.92 6.44 46.19
CA PHE A 425 -31.28 6.12 47.48
C PHE A 425 -30.98 7.28 48.45
N LEU A 426 -32.02 7.68 49.20
CA LEU A 426 -31.87 8.10 50.60
C LEU A 426 -32.11 6.89 51.48
N THR A 427 -31.11 6.42 52.21
CA THR A 427 -31.38 5.60 53.40
C THR A 427 -31.90 6.54 54.50
N ASN A 428 -33.21 6.47 54.74
CA ASN A 428 -34.02 7.17 55.78
C ASN A 428 -34.51 8.62 55.49
N PRO A 429 -35.39 8.84 54.48
CA PRO A 429 -36.02 10.14 54.25
C PRO A 429 -37.14 10.47 55.28
N THR A 430 -37.27 11.74 55.66
CA THR A 430 -38.35 12.24 56.54
C THR A 430 -39.70 12.32 55.79
N LYS A 431 -40.82 12.37 56.53
CA LYS A 431 -42.18 12.44 55.97
C LYS A 431 -42.37 13.62 55.00
N GLU A 432 -41.88 14.80 55.36
CA GLU A 432 -41.97 16.03 54.55
C GLU A 432 -41.21 15.90 53.21
N ASN A 433 -40.05 15.23 53.23
CA ASN A 433 -39.25 15.00 52.01
C ASN A 433 -39.96 14.07 51.01
N LEU A 434 -40.74 13.11 51.51
CA LEU A 434 -41.51 12.19 50.67
C LEU A 434 -42.72 12.88 50.03
N GLU A 435 -43.41 13.74 50.77
CA GLU A 435 -44.57 14.50 50.28
C GLU A 435 -44.17 15.51 49.20
N GLU A 436 -43.07 16.23 49.38
CA GLU A 436 -42.56 17.17 48.39
C GLU A 436 -42.11 16.46 47.09
N ALA A 437 -41.48 15.29 47.23
CA ALA A 437 -41.01 14.49 46.10
C ALA A 437 -42.18 13.99 45.21
N VAL A 438 -43.25 13.46 45.81
CA VAL A 438 -44.42 12.95 45.05
C VAL A 438 -45.27 14.08 44.46
N THR A 439 -45.24 15.27 45.07
CA THR A 439 -45.92 16.46 44.54
C THR A 439 -45.21 17.02 43.31
N LYS A 440 -43.86 17.06 43.32
CA LYS A 440 -43.04 17.49 42.18
C LYS A 440 -42.92 16.43 41.08
N SER A 441 -43.01 15.14 41.44
CA SER A 441 -42.91 14.02 40.49
C SER A 441 -43.75 12.82 40.95
N TYR A 442 -44.97 12.73 40.41
CA TYR A 442 -45.97 11.71 40.76
C TYR A 442 -45.52 10.23 40.65
N TRP A 443 -44.53 9.92 39.81
CA TRP A 443 -43.99 8.57 39.62
C TRP A 443 -43.03 8.14 40.76
N ALA A 444 -42.59 9.09 41.61
CA ALA A 444 -41.73 8.81 42.76
C ALA A 444 -42.39 7.86 43.78
N ILE A 445 -43.71 7.76 43.79
CA ILE A 445 -44.47 6.82 44.63
C ILE A 445 -44.09 5.34 44.37
N ALA A 446 -43.58 5.01 43.17
CA ALA A 446 -43.19 3.65 42.80
C ALA A 446 -42.00 3.10 43.61
N PHE A 447 -41.23 4.01 44.21
CA PHE A 447 -39.97 3.72 44.92
C PHE A 447 -40.11 3.85 46.44
N VAL A 448 -41.30 4.18 46.94
CA VAL A 448 -41.60 4.21 48.38
C VAL A 448 -42.04 2.81 48.79
N GLU A 449 -41.30 2.18 49.69
CA GLU A 449 -41.66 0.87 50.24
C GLU A 449 -42.82 1.05 51.25
N ASN A 450 -43.96 0.41 51.00
CA ASN A 450 -45.20 0.54 51.79
C ASN A 450 -45.65 2.01 52.02
N PRO A 451 -45.99 2.76 50.95
CA PRO A 451 -46.40 4.16 51.10
C PRO A 451 -47.70 4.28 51.92
N SER A 452 -47.83 5.34 52.71
CA SER A 452 -49.07 5.65 53.43
C SER A 452 -50.20 5.97 52.46
N ASP A 453 -51.45 5.77 52.89
CA ASP A 453 -52.61 6.06 52.03
C ASP A 453 -52.75 7.56 51.72
N GLU A 454 -52.26 8.41 52.63
CA GLU A 454 -52.16 9.85 52.46
C GLU A 454 -51.16 10.22 51.35
N LEU A 455 -49.98 9.60 51.33
CA LEU A 455 -48.96 9.82 50.30
C LEU A 455 -49.40 9.29 48.93
N LYS A 456 -50.10 8.15 48.90
CA LYS A 456 -50.73 7.60 47.67
C LYS A 456 -51.78 8.57 47.11
N LYS A 457 -52.59 9.18 47.98
CA LYS A 457 -53.62 10.14 47.59
C LYS A 457 -53.01 11.42 47.02
N ILE A 458 -52.02 12.00 47.70
CA ILE A 458 -51.28 13.18 47.21
C ILE A 458 -50.67 12.93 45.83
N ALA A 459 -50.07 11.76 45.59
CA ALA A 459 -49.48 11.41 44.29
C ALA A 459 -50.54 11.28 43.17
N VAL A 460 -51.71 10.72 43.46
CA VAL A 460 -52.80 10.54 42.48
C VAL A 460 -53.54 11.85 42.22
N GLU A 461 -53.67 12.73 43.23
CA GLU A 461 -54.24 14.07 43.10
C GLU A 461 -53.30 15.03 42.36
N SER A 462 -51.97 14.89 42.53
CA SER A 462 -50.99 15.68 41.78
C SER A 462 -50.89 15.25 40.31
N ASN A 463 -51.00 13.95 40.02
CA ASN A 463 -51.11 13.43 38.66
C ASN A 463 -51.78 12.05 38.63
N ASN A 464 -52.86 11.92 37.87
CA ASN A 464 -53.63 10.69 37.79
C ASN A 464 -52.84 9.46 37.29
N ARG A 465 -51.73 9.65 36.57
CA ARG A 465 -50.84 8.56 36.12
C ARG A 465 -50.11 7.87 37.27
N ALA A 466 -50.06 8.47 38.47
CA ALA A 466 -49.52 7.84 39.67
C ALA A 466 -50.22 6.52 40.01
N ILE A 467 -51.50 6.36 39.62
CA ILE A 467 -52.29 5.16 39.88
C ILE A 467 -51.65 3.89 39.32
N ASN A 468 -50.86 4.00 38.24
CA ASN A 468 -50.17 2.87 37.60
C ASN A 468 -48.99 2.34 38.43
N PHE A 469 -48.53 3.11 39.42
CA PHE A 469 -47.39 2.78 40.27
C PHE A 469 -47.81 2.37 41.69
N ILE A 470 -49.12 2.36 41.99
CA ILE A 470 -49.67 1.94 43.28
C ILE A 470 -50.15 0.49 43.18
N LYS A 471 -49.61 -0.38 44.03
CA LYS A 471 -50.02 -1.78 44.12
C LYS A 471 -51.37 -1.88 44.85
N ASN A 472 -52.38 -2.50 44.22
CA ASN A 472 -53.75 -2.65 44.73
C ASN A 472 -54.43 -1.31 45.14
N PRO A 473 -54.65 -0.36 44.21
CA PRO A 473 -55.23 0.93 44.55
C PRO A 473 -56.68 0.81 45.05
N SER A 474 -57.04 1.60 46.07
CA SER A 474 -58.38 1.61 46.64
C SER A 474 -59.43 2.12 45.64
N LYS A 475 -60.71 1.76 45.87
CA LYS A 475 -61.83 2.25 45.04
C LYS A 475 -61.91 3.79 45.00
N GLU A 476 -61.46 4.46 46.05
CA GLU A 476 -61.39 5.92 46.15
C GLU A 476 -60.31 6.50 45.22
N LEU A 477 -59.09 5.96 45.25
CA LEU A 477 -57.99 6.39 44.38
C LEU A 477 -58.30 6.16 42.88
N LEU A 478 -58.96 5.04 42.56
CA LEU A 478 -59.42 4.76 41.19
C LEU A 478 -60.51 5.73 40.70
N LYS A 479 -61.30 6.32 41.61
CA LYS A 479 -62.31 7.32 41.28
C LYS A 479 -61.66 8.69 41.01
N ILE A 480 -60.60 9.03 41.73
CA ILE A 480 -59.80 10.25 41.53
C ILE A 480 -59.05 10.19 40.19
N ALA A 481 -58.47 9.04 39.82
CA ALA A 481 -57.67 8.90 38.61
C ALA A 481 -58.47 8.96 37.28
N LYS A 482 -59.78 8.67 37.30
CA LYS A 482 -60.64 8.57 36.11
C LYS A 482 -60.99 9.89 35.41
N LYS A 483 -60.52 11.04 35.90
CA LYS A 483 -60.95 12.36 35.39
C LYS A 483 -60.23 12.86 34.12
N ASP A 484 -59.08 12.30 33.70
CA ASP A 484 -58.32 12.80 32.52
C ASP A 484 -57.52 11.73 31.71
N THR A 485 -58.04 11.34 30.54
CA THR A 485 -57.38 10.80 29.31
C THR A 485 -56.76 9.36 29.25
N PHE A 486 -56.90 8.75 28.05
CA PHE A 486 -56.85 7.34 27.61
C PHE A 486 -55.44 6.79 27.24
N ASN A 487 -55.20 5.47 27.28
CA ASN A 487 -53.87 4.82 27.31
C ASN A 487 -53.48 4.14 25.97
N ILE A 488 -52.18 4.00 25.66
CA ILE A 488 -51.63 3.41 24.39
C ILE A 488 -52.15 1.99 24.09
N TYR A 489 -52.60 1.26 25.11
CA TYR A 489 -53.23 -0.06 24.97
C TYR A 489 -54.53 -0.04 24.18
N ASP A 490 -55.15 1.13 23.97
CA ASP A 490 -56.41 1.26 23.27
C ASP A 490 -56.28 1.43 21.75
N ILE A 491 -55.08 1.74 21.21
CA ILE A 491 -54.86 1.88 19.75
C ILE A 491 -55.09 0.56 19.01
N LYS A 492 -54.84 -0.59 19.66
CA LYS A 492 -55.09 -1.91 19.07
C LYS A 492 -56.57 -2.26 18.92
N LYS A 493 -57.48 -1.47 19.52
CA LYS A 493 -58.93 -1.71 19.51
C LYS A 493 -59.68 -0.79 18.53
N LEU A 494 -58.99 0.18 17.91
CA LEU A 494 -59.58 1.15 17.00
C LEU A 494 -59.59 0.63 15.55
N SER A 495 -60.59 1.07 14.78
CA SER A 495 -60.66 0.81 13.34
C SER A 495 -59.61 1.61 12.55
N GLU A 496 -59.27 1.15 11.33
CA GLU A 496 -58.27 1.84 10.50
C GLU A 496 -58.63 3.31 10.22
N ASP A 497 -59.91 3.61 10.01
CA ASP A 497 -60.37 4.97 9.72
C ASP A 497 -60.26 5.90 10.94
N GLU A 498 -60.45 5.37 12.15
CA GLU A 498 -60.24 6.11 13.41
C GLU A 498 -58.76 6.39 13.64
N ILE A 499 -57.89 5.41 13.37
CA ILE A 499 -56.43 5.60 13.45
C ILE A 499 -55.97 6.65 12.45
N ILE A 500 -56.47 6.62 11.20
CA ILE A 500 -56.15 7.63 10.18
C ILE A 500 -56.61 9.02 10.63
N LYS A 501 -57.85 9.17 11.12
CA LYS A 501 -58.41 10.46 11.58
C LYS A 501 -57.64 11.03 12.78
N PHE A 502 -57.21 10.16 13.69
CA PHE A 502 -56.40 10.54 14.85
C PHE A 502 -54.97 10.93 14.47
N SER A 503 -54.36 10.20 13.54
CA SER A 503 -52.98 10.44 13.09
C SER A 503 -52.83 11.76 12.32
N LEU A 504 -53.92 12.30 11.76
CA LEU A 504 -53.95 13.66 11.20
C LEU A 504 -53.72 14.74 12.27
N LYS A 505 -54.06 14.47 13.55
CA LYS A 505 -53.82 15.39 14.68
C LYS A 505 -52.50 15.11 15.40
N ASN A 506 -51.97 13.88 15.30
CA ASN A 506 -50.72 13.45 15.94
C ASN A 506 -49.86 12.60 14.98
N PRO A 507 -49.02 13.23 14.12
CA PRO A 507 -48.32 12.53 13.03
C PRO A 507 -47.35 11.42 13.47
N LYS A 508 -46.74 11.57 14.66
CA LYS A 508 -45.78 10.60 15.22
C LYS A 508 -46.38 9.22 15.49
N VAL A 509 -47.71 9.09 15.50
CA VAL A 509 -48.42 7.82 15.72
C VAL A 509 -48.00 6.76 14.69
N PHE A 510 -47.72 7.15 13.44
CA PHE A 510 -47.30 6.22 12.40
C PHE A 510 -45.90 5.61 12.66
N ASP A 511 -45.04 6.29 13.42
CA ASP A 511 -43.70 5.78 13.76
C ASP A 511 -43.75 4.63 14.78
N TYR A 512 -44.86 4.51 15.52
CA TYR A 512 -45.06 3.50 16.56
C TYR A 512 -45.95 2.32 16.09
N ILE A 513 -46.41 2.32 14.84
CA ILE A 513 -47.32 1.31 14.28
C ILE A 513 -46.67 0.58 13.09
N ARG A 514 -46.78 -0.75 13.04
CA ARG A 514 -46.30 -1.56 11.90
C ARG A 514 -47.22 -1.40 10.68
N ILE A 515 -47.01 -0.34 9.89
CA ILE A 515 -47.83 0.06 8.73
C ILE A 515 -48.06 -1.05 7.69
N ASN A 516 -47.15 -2.02 7.59
CA ASN A 516 -47.22 -3.10 6.62
C ASN A 516 -48.46 -4.01 6.83
N LYS A 517 -48.96 -4.09 8.07
CA LYS A 517 -50.12 -4.92 8.45
C LYS A 517 -51.48 -4.36 8.04
N TYR A 518 -51.53 -3.11 7.57
CA TYR A 518 -52.78 -2.40 7.31
C TYR A 518 -53.11 -2.29 5.81
N SER A 519 -54.33 -1.86 5.50
CA SER A 519 -54.85 -1.77 4.14
C SER A 519 -54.05 -0.85 3.21
N LYS A 520 -54.29 -0.98 1.89
CA LYS A 520 -53.70 -0.08 0.87
C LYS A 520 -54.10 1.37 1.09
N LYS A 521 -55.33 1.63 1.59
CA LYS A 521 -55.82 2.99 1.93
C LYS A 521 -54.99 3.59 3.06
N PHE A 522 -54.74 2.82 4.11
CA PHE A 522 -53.91 3.23 5.24
C PHE A 522 -52.48 3.55 4.83
N LYS A 523 -51.85 2.66 4.04
CA LYS A 523 -50.49 2.85 3.51
C LYS A 523 -50.36 4.14 2.69
N LYS A 524 -51.35 4.47 1.85
CA LYS A 524 -51.38 5.74 1.10
C LYS A 524 -51.44 6.95 2.03
N SER A 525 -52.29 6.92 3.06
CA SER A 525 -52.41 8.02 4.03
C SER A 525 -51.13 8.21 4.83
N ALA A 526 -50.48 7.12 5.25
CA ALA A 526 -49.19 7.18 5.94
C ALA A 526 -48.09 7.80 5.08
N LEU A 527 -47.96 7.37 3.81
CA LEU A 527 -46.96 7.92 2.88
C LEU A 527 -47.20 9.38 2.52
N LYS A 528 -48.46 9.82 2.44
CA LYS A 528 -48.80 11.25 2.25
C LYS A 528 -48.35 12.11 3.43
N ASN A 529 -48.26 11.54 4.63
CA ASN A 529 -47.78 12.24 5.82
C ASN A 529 -46.25 12.20 5.92
N ASN A 530 -45.63 11.04 5.69
CA ASN A 530 -44.18 10.87 5.69
C ASN A 530 -43.74 9.89 4.59
N GLY A 531 -43.14 10.42 3.51
CA GLY A 531 -42.72 9.63 2.35
C GLY A 531 -41.61 8.60 2.64
N LEU A 532 -40.83 8.79 3.71
CA LEU A 532 -39.71 7.90 4.07
C LEU A 532 -40.18 6.55 4.64
N LEU A 533 -41.45 6.46 5.06
CA LEU A 533 -42.07 5.22 5.53
C LEU A 533 -42.20 4.15 4.44
N ILE A 534 -41.89 4.48 3.17
CA ILE A 534 -41.87 3.52 2.06
C ILE A 534 -40.93 2.34 2.34
N LYS A 535 -39.87 2.54 3.13
CA LYS A 535 -38.92 1.51 3.56
C LYS A 535 -39.57 0.36 4.35
N ASP A 536 -40.66 0.66 5.07
CA ASP A 536 -41.35 -0.26 5.97
C ASP A 536 -42.53 -0.98 5.27
N ILE A 537 -42.72 -0.77 3.96
CA ILE A 537 -43.74 -1.42 3.13
C ILE A 537 -43.10 -2.52 2.28
N ASN A 538 -43.61 -3.75 2.40
CA ASN A 538 -43.04 -4.89 1.67
C ASN A 538 -43.27 -4.83 0.16
N TYR A 539 -44.50 -4.49 -0.28
CA TYR A 539 -44.86 -4.39 -1.69
C TYR A 539 -45.05 -2.92 -2.10
N GLN A 540 -44.00 -2.36 -2.70
CA GLN A 540 -43.92 -0.95 -3.11
C GLN A 540 -44.42 -0.78 -4.57
N SER A 541 -45.74 -0.82 -4.79
CA SER A 541 -46.31 -0.61 -6.14
C SER A 541 -45.96 0.76 -6.71
N GLU A 542 -45.92 0.91 -8.05
CA GLU A 542 -45.60 2.21 -8.72
C GLU A 542 -46.43 3.37 -8.15
N GLU A 543 -47.72 3.14 -7.86
CA GLU A 543 -48.60 4.14 -7.22
C GLU A 543 -48.09 4.60 -5.84
N LEU A 544 -47.64 3.68 -4.98
CA LEU A 544 -47.12 4.01 -3.64
C LEU A 544 -45.75 4.69 -3.74
N GLN A 545 -44.91 4.23 -4.67
CA GLN A 545 -43.63 4.85 -4.97
C GLN A 545 -43.82 6.33 -5.37
N LEU A 546 -44.74 6.61 -6.29
CA LEU A 546 -45.04 7.96 -6.76
C LEU A 546 -45.56 8.86 -5.63
N ILE A 547 -46.43 8.35 -4.75
CA ILE A 547 -46.90 9.11 -3.58
C ILE A 547 -45.74 9.45 -2.65
N ALA A 548 -44.87 8.48 -2.37
CA ALA A 548 -43.72 8.66 -1.48
C ALA A 548 -42.73 9.71 -2.01
N VAL A 549 -42.31 9.60 -3.29
CA VAL A 549 -41.37 10.55 -3.90
C VAL A 549 -41.97 11.93 -4.15
N THR A 550 -43.29 12.01 -4.34
CA THR A 550 -43.99 13.31 -4.46
C THR A 550 -44.03 14.04 -3.12
N GLN A 551 -44.18 13.30 -2.02
CA GLN A 551 -44.09 13.90 -0.68
C GLN A 551 -42.62 14.29 -0.38
N ASN A 552 -41.70 13.34 -0.52
CA ASN A 552 -40.28 13.55 -0.25
C ASN A 552 -39.43 12.90 -1.37
N PRO A 553 -38.76 13.69 -2.23
CA PRO A 553 -37.93 13.17 -3.31
C PRO A 553 -36.84 12.20 -2.86
N ASP A 554 -36.31 12.34 -1.64
CA ASP A 554 -35.31 11.43 -1.06
C ASP A 554 -35.83 10.01 -0.83
N ALA A 555 -37.15 9.82 -0.77
CA ALA A 555 -37.76 8.50 -0.62
C ALA A 555 -37.35 7.53 -1.72
N VAL A 556 -36.95 8.03 -2.91
CA VAL A 556 -36.47 7.21 -4.03
C VAL A 556 -35.27 6.33 -3.66
N LYS A 557 -34.44 6.77 -2.71
CA LYS A 557 -33.27 6.01 -2.21
C LYS A 557 -33.67 4.79 -1.38
N LEU A 558 -34.88 4.79 -0.83
CA LEU A 558 -35.41 3.75 0.05
C LEU A 558 -36.32 2.75 -0.71
N ILE A 559 -36.49 2.96 -2.02
CA ILE A 559 -37.29 2.09 -2.89
C ILE A 559 -36.39 0.97 -3.42
N LYS A 560 -36.82 -0.29 -3.23
CA LYS A 560 -36.03 -1.46 -3.61
C LYS A 560 -35.86 -1.62 -5.12
N LYS A 561 -36.91 -1.28 -5.89
CA LYS A 561 -36.94 -1.34 -7.36
C LYS A 561 -37.75 -0.16 -7.91
N PRO A 562 -37.14 1.03 -8.07
CA PRO A 562 -37.86 2.21 -8.54
C PRO A 562 -38.22 2.07 -10.03
N THR A 563 -39.44 2.47 -10.41
CA THR A 563 -39.83 2.48 -11.82
C THR A 563 -39.26 3.69 -12.57
N LYS A 564 -39.21 3.62 -13.90
CA LYS A 564 -38.80 4.76 -14.76
C LYS A 564 -39.60 6.04 -14.45
N LYS A 565 -40.92 5.92 -14.25
CA LYS A 565 -41.78 7.05 -13.88
C LYS A 565 -41.41 7.62 -12.50
N THR A 566 -41.16 6.76 -11.52
CA THR A 566 -40.73 7.18 -10.17
C THR A 566 -39.40 7.94 -10.22
N ILE A 567 -38.42 7.46 -10.99
CA ILE A 567 -37.11 8.12 -11.15
C ILE A 567 -37.26 9.48 -11.82
N HIS A 568 -38.01 9.56 -12.93
CA HIS A 568 -38.28 10.83 -13.60
C HIS A 568 -38.96 11.82 -12.67
N LYS A 569 -39.97 11.37 -11.90
CA LYS A 569 -40.69 12.22 -10.95
C LYS A 569 -39.78 12.74 -9.84
N ALA A 570 -38.94 11.89 -9.24
CA ALA A 570 -38.00 12.30 -8.21
C ALA A 570 -36.97 13.33 -8.74
N LEU A 571 -36.39 13.08 -9.92
CA LEU A 571 -35.42 13.99 -10.55
C LEU A 571 -36.05 15.31 -11.00
N SER A 572 -37.33 15.31 -11.36
CA SER A 572 -38.07 16.55 -11.67
C SER A 572 -38.29 17.43 -10.43
N LEU A 573 -38.31 16.83 -9.23
CA LEU A 573 -38.50 17.54 -7.97
C LEU A 573 -37.16 17.96 -7.33
N ASP A 574 -36.12 17.12 -7.43
CA ASP A 574 -34.75 17.46 -7.02
C ASP A 574 -33.71 16.84 -7.98
N GLY A 575 -33.13 17.69 -8.82
CA GLY A 575 -32.12 17.30 -9.81
C GLY A 575 -30.79 16.86 -9.21
N ASN A 576 -30.48 17.20 -7.95
CA ASN A 576 -29.23 16.80 -7.28
C ASN A 576 -29.20 15.31 -6.94
N LEU A 577 -30.37 14.66 -6.95
CA LEU A 577 -30.49 13.24 -6.67
C LEU A 577 -29.87 12.37 -7.76
N ILE A 578 -29.57 12.90 -8.94
CA ILE A 578 -28.99 12.14 -10.05
C ILE A 578 -27.71 11.40 -9.66
N ASN A 579 -26.84 12.02 -8.84
CA ASN A 579 -25.60 11.39 -8.35
C ASN A 579 -25.86 10.24 -7.37
N LYS A 580 -27.01 10.25 -6.68
CA LYS A 580 -27.37 9.29 -5.63
C LYS A 580 -28.25 8.16 -6.15
N ILE A 581 -29.03 8.41 -7.20
CA ILE A 581 -29.91 7.43 -7.86
C ILE A 581 -29.16 6.59 -8.90
N TYR A 582 -27.99 7.06 -9.37
CA TYR A 582 -27.16 6.35 -10.35
C TYR A 582 -26.98 4.84 -10.09
N PRO A 583 -26.73 4.37 -8.85
CA PRO A 583 -26.59 2.94 -8.57
C PRO A 583 -27.91 2.14 -8.62
N LEU A 584 -29.06 2.83 -8.58
CA LEU A 584 -30.40 2.25 -8.44
C LEU A 584 -31.19 2.23 -9.76
N ALA A 585 -30.74 2.97 -10.78
CA ALA A 585 -31.43 3.15 -12.06
C ALA A 585 -30.59 2.62 -13.23
N SER A 586 -31.24 2.11 -14.28
CA SER A 586 -30.52 1.70 -15.50
C SER A 586 -30.00 2.91 -16.28
N THR A 587 -28.85 2.75 -16.97
CA THR A 587 -28.22 3.78 -17.79
C THR A 587 -29.18 4.40 -18.82
N ILE A 588 -30.05 3.58 -19.41
CA ILE A 588 -31.08 4.00 -20.37
C ILE A 588 -32.09 4.97 -19.74
N THR A 589 -32.57 4.67 -18.52
CA THR A 589 -33.57 5.49 -17.82
C THR A 589 -32.99 6.86 -17.45
N LEU A 590 -31.73 6.90 -17.01
CA LEU A 590 -31.06 8.16 -16.66
C LEU A 590 -30.78 9.01 -17.90
N PHE A 591 -30.40 8.40 -19.02
CA PHE A 591 -30.21 9.10 -20.29
C PHE A 591 -31.50 9.76 -20.78
N GLU A 592 -32.62 9.05 -20.75
CA GLU A 592 -33.92 9.61 -21.14
C GLU A 592 -34.36 10.75 -20.21
N ALA A 593 -34.08 10.65 -18.91
CA ALA A 593 -34.34 11.74 -17.96
C ALA A 593 -33.50 12.98 -18.29
N ILE A 594 -32.21 12.80 -18.60
CA ILE A 594 -31.28 13.87 -18.96
C ILE A 594 -31.65 14.51 -20.31
N GLN A 595 -32.10 13.74 -21.30
CA GLN A 595 -32.56 14.28 -22.57
C GLN A 595 -33.77 15.21 -22.41
N ASN A 596 -34.71 14.82 -21.54
CA ASN A 596 -35.92 15.61 -21.27
C ASN A 596 -35.66 16.83 -20.39
N ASN A 597 -34.56 16.85 -19.62
CA ASN A 597 -34.15 18.00 -18.82
C ASN A 597 -32.62 18.19 -18.86
N LYS A 598 -32.16 19.01 -19.82
CA LYS A 598 -30.75 19.27 -20.07
C LYS A 598 -30.00 19.88 -18.88
N SER A 599 -30.69 20.55 -17.96
CA SER A 599 -30.08 21.13 -16.76
C SER A 599 -29.52 20.07 -15.79
N LEU A 600 -29.96 18.81 -15.92
CA LEU A 600 -29.46 17.69 -15.13
C LEU A 600 -27.97 17.37 -15.42
N TRP A 601 -27.44 17.76 -16.59
CA TRP A 601 -26.01 17.63 -16.89
C TRP A 601 -25.13 18.40 -15.90
N ALA A 602 -25.56 19.59 -15.46
CA ALA A 602 -24.80 20.41 -14.52
C ALA A 602 -24.71 19.78 -13.12
N ASN A 603 -25.67 18.91 -12.78
CA ASN A 603 -25.71 18.25 -11.48
C ASN A 603 -24.90 16.95 -11.45
N LEU A 604 -24.38 16.45 -12.59
CA LEU A 604 -23.56 15.25 -12.63
C LEU A 604 -22.12 15.58 -12.19
N LYS A 605 -21.72 15.08 -11.01
CA LYS A 605 -20.37 15.33 -10.45
C LYS A 605 -19.30 14.41 -11.01
N ASP A 606 -19.69 13.28 -11.60
CA ASP A 606 -18.77 12.24 -12.09
C ASP A 606 -19.23 11.71 -13.46
N THR A 607 -18.71 12.33 -14.52
CA THR A 607 -18.99 11.95 -15.91
C THR A 607 -18.24 10.69 -16.36
N SER A 608 -17.27 10.21 -15.57
CA SER A 608 -16.47 9.01 -15.88
C SER A 608 -17.28 7.71 -15.84
N LYS A 609 -18.45 7.76 -15.21
CA LYS A 609 -19.39 6.64 -15.10
C LYS A 609 -20.34 6.52 -16.28
N ILE A 610 -20.47 7.56 -17.12
CA ILE A 610 -21.25 7.48 -18.35
C ILE A 610 -20.48 6.57 -19.32
N ASP A 611 -21.09 5.45 -19.75
CA ASP A 611 -20.40 4.51 -20.62
C ASP A 611 -20.00 5.18 -21.96
N SER A 612 -18.89 4.72 -22.53
CA SER A 612 -18.35 5.22 -23.80
C SER A 612 -19.36 5.11 -24.95
N LYS A 613 -20.29 4.15 -24.87
CA LYS A 613 -21.36 3.91 -25.84
C LYS A 613 -22.36 5.08 -25.88
N THR A 614 -22.67 5.67 -24.73
CA THR A 614 -23.58 6.81 -24.58
C THR A 614 -22.94 8.09 -25.11
N ALA A 615 -21.63 8.26 -24.92
CA ALA A 615 -20.86 9.35 -25.52
C ALA A 615 -20.72 9.19 -27.05
N ASP A 616 -20.51 7.97 -27.54
CA ASP A 616 -20.38 7.66 -28.98
C ASP A 616 -21.69 7.89 -29.75
N ILE A 617 -22.85 7.60 -29.15
CA ILE A 617 -24.16 7.86 -29.77
C ILE A 617 -24.43 9.37 -29.87
N ALA A 618 -24.01 10.17 -28.88
CA ALA A 618 -24.13 11.62 -28.91
C ALA A 618 -23.23 12.29 -29.97
N LEU A 619 -22.08 11.69 -30.28
CA LEU A 619 -21.14 12.19 -31.29
C LEU A 619 -21.49 11.77 -32.72
N LYS A 620 -22.03 10.56 -32.90
CA LYS A 620 -22.44 10.05 -34.22
C LYS A 620 -23.56 10.85 -34.89
N GLN A 621 -24.37 11.61 -34.13
CA GLN A 621 -25.44 12.45 -34.70
C GLN A 621 -24.96 13.83 -35.22
N LYS A 622 -23.67 14.19 -35.11
CA LYS A 622 -23.11 15.47 -35.64
C LYS A 622 -21.96 15.24 -36.64
N GLY A 623 -22.23 14.53 -37.73
CA GLY A 623 -21.23 14.01 -38.67
C GLY A 623 -20.39 15.02 -39.48
N THR A 624 -20.72 16.31 -39.50
CA THR A 624 -20.00 17.34 -40.29
C THR A 624 -18.73 17.86 -39.60
N SER A 625 -18.76 18.01 -38.26
CA SER A 625 -17.62 18.57 -37.52
C SER A 625 -16.40 17.65 -37.49
N LEU A 626 -16.61 16.33 -37.62
CA LEU A 626 -15.54 15.33 -37.51
C LEU A 626 -14.64 15.29 -38.75
N LYS A 627 -15.18 15.54 -39.95
CA LYS A 627 -14.38 15.68 -41.18
C LYS A 627 -13.56 16.98 -41.18
N MET A 628 -14.13 18.09 -40.72
CA MET A 628 -13.43 19.37 -40.63
C MET A 628 -12.31 19.35 -39.58
N LEU A 629 -12.48 18.59 -38.49
CA LEU A 629 -11.41 18.35 -37.50
C LEU A 629 -10.23 17.54 -38.05
N GLN A 630 -10.43 16.75 -39.12
CA GLN A 630 -9.38 15.99 -39.79
C GLN A 630 -8.67 16.77 -40.91
N SER A 631 -9.11 18.00 -41.18
CA SER A 631 -8.45 18.88 -42.16
C SER A 631 -7.03 19.25 -41.71
N LYS A 632 -6.18 19.64 -42.68
CA LYS A 632 -4.83 20.15 -42.39
C LYS A 632 -4.81 21.68 -42.16
N ASP A 633 -5.92 22.36 -42.38
CA ASP A 633 -6.05 23.81 -42.20
C ASP A 633 -6.60 24.13 -40.80
N ILE A 634 -5.82 24.88 -40.02
CA ILE A 634 -6.19 25.31 -38.67
C ILE A 634 -7.49 26.15 -38.67
N LYS A 635 -7.79 26.88 -39.75
CA LYS A 635 -9.02 27.69 -39.87
C LYS A 635 -10.27 26.83 -39.97
N GLU A 636 -10.21 25.74 -40.75
CA GLU A 636 -11.30 24.77 -40.85
C GLU A 636 -11.48 24.01 -39.53
N GLN A 637 -10.39 23.65 -38.86
CA GLN A 637 -10.43 23.04 -37.53
C GLN A 637 -11.03 24.00 -36.49
N LEU A 638 -10.70 25.30 -36.54
CA LEU A 638 -11.29 26.33 -35.68
C LEU A 638 -12.81 26.44 -35.90
N GLU A 639 -13.26 26.44 -37.15
CA GLU A 639 -14.69 26.49 -37.44
C GLU A 639 -15.43 25.22 -37.00
N ALA A 640 -14.75 24.07 -37.07
CA ALA A 640 -15.26 22.82 -36.52
C ALA A 640 -15.39 22.85 -34.99
N ILE A 641 -14.38 23.39 -34.29
CA ILE A 641 -14.39 23.59 -32.84
C ILE A 641 -15.49 24.58 -32.44
N LYS A 642 -15.69 25.67 -33.18
CA LYS A 642 -16.80 26.62 -32.94
C LYS A 642 -18.17 25.96 -33.02
N LYS A 643 -18.36 25.03 -33.95
CA LYS A 643 -19.62 24.27 -34.11
C LYS A 643 -19.75 23.12 -33.09
N ALA A 644 -18.64 22.53 -32.67
CA ALA A 644 -18.59 21.40 -31.75
C ALA A 644 -17.31 21.42 -30.88
N PRO A 645 -17.32 22.17 -29.75
CA PRO A 645 -16.14 22.38 -28.91
C PRO A 645 -15.51 21.09 -28.37
N TRP A 646 -16.33 20.11 -28.00
CA TRP A 646 -15.91 18.77 -27.55
C TRP A 646 -15.12 17.96 -28.57
N GLY A 647 -15.07 18.41 -29.83
CA GLY A 647 -14.25 17.85 -30.89
C GLY A 647 -12.75 17.87 -30.59
N ILE A 648 -12.30 18.78 -29.72
CA ILE A 648 -10.89 18.94 -29.32
C ILE A 648 -10.27 17.65 -28.77
N ARG A 649 -11.07 16.76 -28.18
CA ARG A 649 -10.58 15.47 -27.63
C ARG A 649 -10.11 14.49 -28.70
N PHE A 650 -10.59 14.64 -29.94
CA PHE A 650 -10.32 13.72 -31.05
C PHE A 650 -9.10 14.13 -31.88
N LEU A 651 -8.59 15.34 -31.67
CA LEU A 651 -7.37 15.77 -32.33
C LEU A 651 -6.16 15.08 -31.69
N LYS A 652 -5.35 14.44 -32.55
CA LYS A 652 -4.11 13.78 -32.12
C LYS A 652 -3.17 14.80 -31.47
N ASP A 653 -2.99 15.92 -32.18
CA ASP A 653 -2.24 17.09 -31.75
C ASP A 653 -3.25 18.18 -31.38
N GLN A 654 -3.13 18.73 -30.16
CA GLN A 654 -4.06 19.74 -29.62
C GLN A 654 -3.35 21.11 -29.62
N PRO A 655 -3.35 21.83 -30.77
CA PRO A 655 -2.64 23.10 -30.87
C PRO A 655 -3.29 24.15 -29.96
N ARG A 656 -2.44 25.04 -29.43
CA ARG A 656 -2.82 26.05 -28.43
C ARG A 656 -4.03 26.88 -28.87
N GLU A 657 -4.10 27.28 -30.13
CA GLU A 657 -5.19 28.11 -30.69
C GLU A 657 -6.55 27.42 -30.61
N LEU A 658 -6.62 26.12 -30.95
CA LEU A 658 -7.85 25.34 -30.88
C LEU A 658 -8.26 25.05 -29.43
N CYS A 659 -7.28 24.77 -28.57
CA CYS A 659 -7.51 24.60 -27.15
C CYS A 659 -8.07 25.88 -26.52
N LEU A 660 -7.49 27.03 -26.82
CA LEU A 660 -7.93 28.31 -26.29
C LEU A 660 -9.36 28.65 -26.77
N GLU A 661 -9.64 28.46 -28.06
CA GLU A 661 -10.99 28.69 -28.60
C GLU A 661 -12.01 27.73 -28.00
N ALA A 662 -11.66 26.44 -27.83
CA ALA A 662 -12.53 25.46 -27.18
C ALA A 662 -12.84 25.85 -25.72
N ILE A 663 -11.84 26.32 -24.96
CA ILE A 663 -12.01 26.79 -23.58
C ILE A 663 -12.84 28.06 -23.48
N ARG A 664 -12.72 28.97 -24.45
CA ARG A 664 -13.57 30.18 -24.55
C ARG A 664 -15.03 29.87 -24.78
N LEU A 665 -15.31 28.77 -25.48
CA LEU A 665 -16.68 28.32 -25.74
C LEU A 665 -17.23 27.50 -24.57
N GLU A 666 -16.42 26.58 -24.03
CA GLU A 666 -16.79 25.68 -22.94
C GLU A 666 -15.60 25.45 -21.99
N PRO A 667 -15.52 26.19 -20.85
CA PRO A 667 -14.39 26.09 -19.91
C PRO A 667 -14.15 24.67 -19.35
N ALA A 668 -15.21 23.87 -19.22
CA ALA A 668 -15.13 22.50 -18.74
C ALA A 668 -14.28 21.57 -19.64
N LEU A 669 -14.02 21.95 -20.89
CA LEU A 669 -13.18 21.17 -21.82
C LEU A 669 -11.72 21.07 -21.40
N ILE A 670 -11.29 21.82 -20.39
CA ILE A 670 -9.94 21.72 -19.83
C ILE A 670 -9.60 20.30 -19.38
N ILE A 671 -10.61 19.51 -18.99
CA ILE A 671 -10.47 18.12 -18.58
C ILE A 671 -10.06 17.17 -19.71
N VAL A 672 -10.33 17.54 -20.97
CA VAL A 672 -9.99 16.72 -22.17
C VAL A 672 -8.77 17.25 -22.93
N ILE A 673 -8.17 18.36 -22.48
CA ILE A 673 -6.94 18.91 -23.03
C ILE A 673 -5.74 18.23 -22.36
N LYS A 674 -4.85 17.67 -23.17
CA LYS A 674 -3.62 17.03 -22.72
C LYS A 674 -2.63 18.10 -22.27
N ASN A 675 -2.21 18.05 -21.01
CA ASN A 675 -1.22 18.96 -20.41
C ASN A 675 -1.56 20.45 -20.60
N PRO A 676 -2.69 20.94 -20.03
CA PRO A 676 -3.12 22.33 -20.22
C PRO A 676 -2.10 23.31 -19.65
N SER A 677 -1.69 24.30 -20.46
CA SER A 677 -0.76 25.34 -20.03
C SER A 677 -1.37 26.25 -18.96
N GLU A 678 -0.52 26.91 -18.16
CA GLU A 678 -0.97 27.87 -17.13
C GLU A 678 -1.89 28.94 -17.70
N GLU A 679 -1.62 29.42 -18.91
CA GLU A 679 -2.48 30.38 -19.63
C GLU A 679 -3.89 29.85 -19.89
N LEU A 680 -4.03 28.60 -20.36
CA LEU A 680 -5.35 27.99 -20.58
C LEU A 680 -6.10 27.82 -19.25
N GLN A 681 -5.38 27.46 -18.19
CA GLN A 681 -5.96 27.34 -16.85
C GLN A 681 -6.43 28.69 -16.30
N VAL A 682 -5.68 29.77 -16.55
CA VAL A 682 -6.08 31.15 -16.22
C VAL A 682 -7.34 31.55 -16.98
N GLU A 683 -7.44 31.23 -18.28
CA GLU A 683 -8.63 31.55 -19.08
C GLU A 683 -9.90 30.85 -18.56
N VAL A 684 -9.78 29.60 -18.08
CA VAL A 684 -10.89 28.85 -17.46
C VAL A 684 -11.42 29.58 -16.22
N VAL A 685 -10.54 29.93 -15.28
CA VAL A 685 -10.95 30.55 -14.01
C VAL A 685 -11.39 31.99 -14.17
N LYS A 686 -10.94 32.69 -15.23
CA LYS A 686 -11.44 34.03 -15.59
C LYS A 686 -12.90 34.01 -16.03
N GLN A 687 -13.31 32.96 -16.74
CA GLN A 687 -14.70 32.78 -17.19
C GLN A 687 -15.59 32.28 -16.05
N ASP A 688 -15.16 31.21 -15.37
CA ASP A 688 -15.85 30.67 -14.20
C ASP A 688 -14.84 30.25 -13.13
N ALA A 689 -14.77 31.03 -12.06
CA ALA A 689 -13.88 30.77 -10.94
C ALA A 689 -14.14 29.40 -10.27
N ASN A 690 -15.38 28.89 -10.31
CA ASN A 690 -15.69 27.58 -9.73
C ASN A 690 -15.09 26.42 -10.53
N SER A 691 -14.74 26.65 -11.79
CA SER A 691 -14.07 25.67 -12.63
C SER A 691 -12.64 25.33 -12.17
N LEU A 692 -12.12 26.03 -11.14
CA LEU A 692 -10.90 25.66 -10.43
C LEU A 692 -10.87 24.19 -9.98
N ILE A 693 -12.03 23.60 -9.65
CA ILE A 693 -12.15 22.17 -9.25
C ILE A 693 -11.77 21.19 -10.36
N TYR A 694 -11.85 21.61 -11.63
CA TYR A 694 -11.55 20.78 -12.78
C TYR A 694 -10.06 20.83 -13.18
N LEU A 695 -9.28 21.70 -12.54
CA LEU A 695 -7.88 21.90 -12.85
C LEU A 695 -7.01 20.94 -12.05
N LYS A 696 -6.17 20.19 -12.76
CA LYS A 696 -5.19 19.30 -12.14
C LYS A 696 -3.93 20.07 -11.78
N ASN A 697 -3.66 20.20 -10.48
CA ASN A 697 -2.49 20.90 -9.92
C ASN A 697 -2.33 22.36 -10.41
N PRO A 698 -3.32 23.25 -10.20
CA PRO A 698 -3.23 24.64 -10.61
C PRO A 698 -2.09 25.37 -9.87
N SER A 699 -1.40 26.29 -10.55
CA SER A 699 -0.36 27.14 -9.94
C SER A 699 -0.96 28.19 -9.01
N GLU A 700 -0.11 28.83 -8.19
CA GLU A 700 -0.55 29.94 -7.33
C GLU A 700 -1.14 31.11 -8.14
N VAL A 701 -0.63 31.36 -9.35
CA VAL A 701 -1.16 32.40 -10.25
C VAL A 701 -2.60 32.09 -10.65
N VAL A 702 -2.89 30.85 -11.05
CA VAL A 702 -4.23 30.40 -11.44
C VAL A 702 -5.19 30.48 -10.26
N LYS A 703 -4.77 30.00 -9.07
CA LYS A 703 -5.59 30.06 -7.85
C LYS A 703 -5.90 31.49 -7.45
N LEU A 704 -4.91 32.39 -7.52
CA LEU A 704 -5.08 33.81 -7.21
C LEU A 704 -6.07 34.46 -8.16
N GLU A 705 -5.96 34.18 -9.45
CA GLU A 705 -6.89 34.74 -10.45
C GLU A 705 -8.34 34.24 -10.25
N ALA A 706 -8.51 32.98 -9.84
CA ALA A 706 -9.82 32.44 -9.46
C ALA A 706 -10.41 33.17 -8.25
N ILE A 707 -9.61 33.38 -7.19
CA ILE A 707 -10.03 34.12 -5.99
C ILE A 707 -10.38 35.56 -6.33
N LYS A 708 -9.59 36.22 -7.18
CA LYS A 708 -9.87 37.59 -7.62
C LYS A 708 -11.21 37.71 -8.33
N LYS A 709 -11.64 36.67 -9.04
CA LYS A 709 -12.92 36.62 -9.74
C LYS A 709 -14.08 36.28 -8.79
N ASN A 710 -13.88 35.34 -7.87
CA ASN A 710 -14.86 34.99 -6.83
C ASN A 710 -14.13 34.55 -5.55
N PRO A 711 -14.14 35.37 -4.48
CA PRO A 711 -13.37 35.07 -3.27
C PRO A 711 -13.88 33.86 -2.47
N LEU A 712 -15.08 33.33 -2.78
CA LEU A 712 -15.62 32.14 -2.10
C LEU A 712 -15.04 30.82 -2.64
N VAL A 713 -14.40 30.83 -3.81
CA VAL A 713 -13.76 29.64 -4.39
C VAL A 713 -12.51 29.23 -3.63
N ILE A 714 -12.08 30.03 -2.65
CA ILE A 714 -11.03 29.62 -1.71
C ILE A 714 -11.37 28.32 -0.97
N SER A 715 -12.67 28.00 -0.81
CA SER A 715 -13.12 26.70 -0.30
C SER A 715 -12.74 25.51 -1.18
N LEU A 716 -12.44 25.74 -2.46
CA LEU A 716 -12.06 24.72 -3.42
C LEU A 716 -10.55 24.49 -3.42
N ILE A 717 -9.78 25.32 -2.70
CA ILE A 717 -8.34 25.23 -2.57
C ILE A 717 -8.00 24.53 -1.27
N ASN A 718 -7.37 23.36 -1.37
CA ASN A 718 -6.81 22.70 -0.20
C ASN A 718 -5.61 23.51 0.31
N SER A 719 -5.63 23.89 1.60
CA SER A 719 -4.56 24.62 2.28
C SER A 719 -4.12 25.90 1.52
N PRO A 720 -5.00 26.90 1.37
CA PRO A 720 -4.66 28.13 0.65
C PRO A 720 -3.52 28.88 1.34
N SER A 721 -2.58 29.42 0.56
CA SER A 721 -1.46 30.22 1.06
C SER A 721 -1.96 31.49 1.78
N LYS A 722 -1.10 32.08 2.63
CA LYS A 722 -1.45 33.30 3.36
C LYS A 722 -1.83 34.42 2.39
N GLU A 723 -1.15 34.56 1.25
CA GLU A 723 -1.52 35.55 0.22
C GLU A 723 -2.93 35.32 -0.34
N LEU A 724 -3.28 34.07 -0.69
CA LEU A 724 -4.61 33.73 -1.22
C LEU A 724 -5.72 33.99 -0.18
N GLN A 725 -5.48 33.63 1.07
CA GLN A 725 -6.40 33.89 2.17
C GLN A 725 -6.59 35.39 2.38
N HIS A 726 -5.51 36.16 2.39
CA HIS A 726 -5.55 37.60 2.56
C HIS A 726 -6.31 38.30 1.43
N GLU A 727 -6.12 37.86 0.18
CA GLU A 727 -6.86 38.37 -0.98
C GLU A 727 -8.36 38.05 -0.88
N ALA A 728 -8.72 36.81 -0.55
CA ALA A 728 -10.12 36.41 -0.40
C ALA A 728 -10.85 37.21 0.69
N ILE A 729 -10.23 37.39 1.86
CA ILE A 729 -10.78 38.20 2.96
C ILE A 729 -10.82 39.69 2.62
N ASN A 730 -9.83 40.18 1.89
CA ASN A 730 -9.82 41.58 1.48
C ASN A 730 -11.04 41.95 0.65
N GLN A 731 -11.43 41.07 -0.27
CA GLN A 731 -12.59 41.25 -1.14
C GLN A 731 -13.91 40.93 -0.45
N ASN A 732 -13.96 39.83 0.31
CA ASN A 732 -15.15 39.41 1.04
C ASN A 732 -14.77 38.85 2.42
N PRO A 733 -14.95 39.60 3.51
CA PRO A 733 -14.66 39.13 4.85
C PRO A 733 -15.41 37.85 5.23
N LYS A 734 -16.58 37.60 4.64
CA LYS A 734 -17.36 36.36 4.86
C LYS A 734 -16.74 35.13 4.20
N SER A 735 -15.80 35.30 3.26
CA SER A 735 -15.01 34.19 2.72
C SER A 735 -14.19 33.47 3.80
N LEU A 736 -14.03 34.07 4.98
CA LEU A 736 -13.47 33.38 6.14
C LEU A 736 -14.20 32.06 6.38
N LEU A 737 -15.55 32.03 6.21
CA LEU A 737 -16.45 30.86 6.36
C LEU A 737 -16.09 29.71 5.44
N SER A 738 -15.31 29.99 4.39
CA SER A 738 -14.93 29.08 3.33
C SER A 738 -13.46 28.65 3.43
N ILE A 739 -12.68 29.16 4.38
CA ILE A 739 -11.26 28.82 4.55
C ILE A 739 -11.13 27.75 5.64
N ALA A 740 -10.65 26.57 5.26
CA ALA A 740 -10.22 25.58 6.23
C ALA A 740 -8.89 26.05 6.87
N TYR A 741 -8.91 26.30 8.19
CA TYR A 741 -7.77 26.78 8.98
C TYR A 741 -7.21 28.16 8.57
N PRO A 742 -7.97 29.25 8.73
CA PRO A 742 -7.51 30.58 8.37
C PRO A 742 -6.36 31.05 9.27
N ASP A 743 -5.40 31.77 8.69
CA ASP A 743 -4.27 32.38 9.41
C ASP A 743 -4.77 33.40 10.47
N ILE A 744 -4.07 33.52 11.60
CA ILE A 744 -4.51 34.38 12.72
C ILE A 744 -4.60 35.86 12.31
N GLU A 745 -3.68 36.33 11.45
CA GLU A 745 -3.73 37.71 10.95
C GLU A 745 -4.89 37.91 9.98
N VAL A 746 -5.19 36.90 9.17
CA VAL A 746 -6.33 36.89 8.25
C VAL A 746 -7.67 36.88 9.00
N GLN A 747 -7.78 36.13 10.10
CA GLN A 747 -8.96 36.14 10.98
C GLN A 747 -9.18 37.53 11.60
N ASN A 748 -8.10 38.14 12.11
CA ASN A 748 -8.15 39.49 12.68
C ASN A 748 -8.54 40.53 11.63
N LEU A 749 -8.02 40.41 10.40
CA LEU A 749 -8.38 41.27 9.28
C LEU A 749 -9.86 41.14 8.91
N ALA A 750 -10.40 39.92 8.86
CA ALA A 750 -11.81 39.68 8.57
C ALA A 750 -12.72 40.32 9.62
N LEU A 751 -12.41 40.14 10.91
CA LEU A 751 -13.13 40.74 12.04
C LEU A 751 -13.08 42.28 12.03
N LYS A 752 -11.94 42.85 11.62
CA LYS A 752 -11.80 44.31 11.47
C LYS A 752 -12.70 44.85 10.36
N LYS A 753 -12.86 44.09 9.26
CA LYS A 753 -13.65 44.50 8.09
C LYS A 753 -15.16 44.25 8.24
N ASP A 754 -15.56 43.17 8.89
CA ASP A 754 -16.97 42.84 9.13
C ASP A 754 -17.17 42.24 10.53
N LYS A 755 -17.77 43.03 11.42
CA LYS A 755 -18.03 42.66 12.82
C LYS A 755 -19.07 41.55 12.98
N THR A 756 -19.81 41.20 11.92
CA THR A 756 -20.81 40.11 11.90
C THR A 756 -20.19 38.75 11.59
N VAL A 757 -18.93 38.72 11.16
CA VAL A 757 -18.13 37.50 11.01
C VAL A 757 -17.79 37.01 12.41
N ASP A 758 -18.61 36.11 12.95
CA ASP A 758 -18.52 35.69 14.34
C ASP A 758 -17.26 34.85 14.60
N LYS A 759 -16.38 35.31 15.50
CA LYS A 759 -15.16 34.61 15.92
C LYS A 759 -15.46 33.18 16.44
N TYR A 760 -16.68 32.96 16.93
CA TYR A 760 -17.12 31.70 17.54
C TYR A 760 -17.62 30.65 16.53
N LYS A 761 -17.90 31.01 15.27
CA LYS A 761 -18.32 30.03 14.25
C LYS A 761 -17.17 29.22 13.63
N PHE A 762 -15.94 29.71 13.77
CA PHE A 762 -14.72 29.11 13.23
C PHE A 762 -13.97 28.21 14.21
N ILE A 763 -14.47 28.13 15.43
CA ILE A 763 -14.01 27.21 16.48
C ILE A 763 -14.75 25.85 16.38
N ASN A 764 -15.80 25.77 15.54
CA ASN A 764 -16.78 24.66 15.48
C ASN A 764 -16.92 23.98 14.10
N TYR A 765 -15.94 24.05 13.20
CA TYR A 765 -15.93 23.25 11.97
C TYR A 765 -14.61 22.55 11.75
#